data_AF-A0AAU9ZRE2-F1
#
_entry.id   AF-A0AAU9ZRE2-F1
#
_cell.length_a   1.000
_cell.length_b   1.000
_cell.length_c   1.000
_cell.angle_alpha   90.00
_cell.angle_beta   90.00
_cell.angle_gamma   90.00
#
_symmetry.space_group_name_H-M   'P 1'
#
loop_
_entity.id
_entity.type
_entity.pdbx_description
1 polymer ?
#
loop_
_entity_poly.entity_id
_entity_poly.type
_entity_poly.pdbx_seq_one_letter_code
_entity_poly.pdbx_strand_id
1 'polypeptide(L)'
;MPGEEERAFLAAREELASALRRDSAQVFPLEQLTPLLATSLPPASRYLQLDAGRLVRSNAHGEPRNYLNTLSTALNILEKYGRNLLSPQRPRYWRSVKFNNPVFRSTVDAVQGGRDVLRLYGYTEERPDGLSFPEGQEEPDEYQVAIVTLEVLLLRTELGLLLQDTHPRQKALEQLLRDSVEDDMLQLSEFHPLLKEIAPGPLPSAPGSTPGPCFLCGSAPGTLHCPACNQTSCPTCDLLFHGHPSRAHHLRQTLPGAHQTINLNSSLPASSQARPHSTSLALGDSSLSPPDNANACLPWHCPSCVTLNEPWAVLCAACSQPRGCKVLGNEDAQGNRALEPEPARDQWACQSCTFENEAAAVLCAICERPRLAQPPSLVVDSHDAGVCHKSLKGDVLLSSAQSEVWYCDHCTFCNSGSVWVCAICNRTRNSIPVQNALRPCANSLEKELPKPGSPQHLSASLPGPCGDPEKHRQDKMRMESLQLVSMIQEGESAGASPEEIFSALQYSGTEVPLQWLRSELSYVLEMVAELAGQQDPGLGAFSCQEARKAWLDRHGNLDEAVEECVRARRRKVQELQSLGFGPKEGSLQALFQHGGDVARALTELQRQRLEPFHQRLWDRGPEPTPCWDGLDRQSLVRRLLAVYTLPSWGRAELALSLLQETPRNYELLDVVEAVRHSHDRAFLRRLLAQECAVCGWALPRNRMQALISCECTICPDCFRQHFTIALKEKHITDMVCPACGRPDLTDDTQLLSYFSTLDIQLRESLDPDAYALFHKKLTEGVLMRDPKFLWCAQCSFGFIYEREQLEATCPQCHQTFCVRCKRQWEEQHRGRSCEDFQTWKRTNDPEYQAQGLAMYLQENGIDCPKCKFSYALARGGCMHFHCTQCRHQFCSGCYNAFYAKNKCPDPNCRVKKSLHGHHPRDCLFYLRDWTAVRLQKLLQDNNVMFNTEPPAGTRAVPGGGCRVMEQKEVPSGFRDEACGKETPPGYAGLCQAHYKEYLVSLINAHSLDPATLYEVEELETATVRYLHVHPQPMDGEGLPAYQARLLQKLTEEVPLGQSIARRRK
;
A
#
# COMPACT_ATOMS: atom_id res chain seq x y z
N MET A 1 34.49 15.82 26.12
CA MET A 1 35.15 15.56 24.83
C MET A 1 34.83 14.12 24.44
N PRO A 2 34.22 13.88 23.27
CA PRO A 2 33.89 12.53 22.82
C PRO A 2 35.16 11.67 22.65
N GLY A 3 35.04 10.38 22.93
CA GLY A 3 36.14 9.41 22.83
C GLY A 3 36.70 9.32 21.42
N GLU A 4 37.90 8.75 21.25
CA GLU A 4 38.45 8.53 19.90
C GLU A 4 37.58 7.57 19.07
N GLU A 5 37.03 6.53 19.70
CA GLU A 5 36.09 5.61 19.07
C GLU A 5 34.77 6.31 18.67
N GLU A 6 34.23 7.16 19.53
CA GLU A 6 33.01 7.93 19.26
C GLU A 6 33.20 8.93 18.11
N ARG A 7 34.37 9.57 18.04
CA ARG A 7 34.74 10.44 16.91
C ARG A 7 34.90 9.65 15.61
N ALA A 8 35.49 8.47 15.65
CA ALA A 8 35.60 7.59 14.47
C ALA A 8 34.21 7.09 14.00
N PHE A 9 33.34 6.71 14.94
CA PHE A 9 31.96 6.31 14.66
C PHE A 9 31.16 7.43 13.97
N LEU A 10 31.18 8.64 14.54
CA LEU A 10 30.48 9.80 13.96
C LEU A 10 31.01 10.17 12.57
N ALA A 11 32.33 10.10 12.35
CA ALA A 11 32.94 10.36 11.05
C ALA A 11 32.51 9.33 9.99
N ALA A 12 32.58 8.04 10.31
CA ALA A 12 32.12 6.98 9.41
C ALA A 12 30.61 7.06 9.12
N ARG A 13 29.81 7.47 10.11
CA ARG A 13 28.36 7.67 9.96
C ARG A 13 28.04 8.81 8.99
N GLU A 14 28.73 9.96 9.12
CA GLU A 14 28.54 11.10 8.21
C GLU A 14 29.04 10.80 6.78
N GLU A 15 30.10 10.00 6.63
CA GLU A 15 30.58 9.55 5.32
C GLU A 15 29.52 8.70 4.58
N LEU A 16 28.94 7.70 5.25
CA LEU A 16 27.92 6.84 4.63
C LEU A 16 26.59 7.58 4.39
N ALA A 17 26.18 8.49 5.28
CA ALA A 17 25.02 9.35 5.04
C ALA A 17 25.25 10.29 3.85
N SER A 18 26.47 10.81 3.69
CA SER A 18 26.89 11.60 2.53
C SER A 18 27.04 10.78 1.24
N ALA A 19 27.25 9.47 1.34
CA ALA A 19 27.15 8.56 0.20
C ALA A 19 25.69 8.36 -0.22
N LEU A 20 24.76 8.11 0.73
CA LEU A 20 23.32 7.98 0.45
C LEU A 20 22.69 9.23 -0.19
N ARG A 21 23.12 10.45 0.21
CA ARG A 21 22.69 11.71 -0.43
C ARG A 21 23.19 11.86 -1.88
N ARG A 22 24.36 11.31 -2.20
CA ARG A 22 24.94 11.37 -3.56
C ARG A 22 24.37 10.30 -4.48
N ASP A 23 24.12 9.11 -3.94
CA ASP A 23 23.46 8.00 -4.63
C ASP A 23 22.52 7.24 -3.69
N SER A 24 21.21 7.49 -3.85
CA SER A 24 20.14 6.77 -3.14
C SER A 24 20.12 5.25 -3.39
N ALA A 25 20.74 4.77 -4.48
CA ALA A 25 20.85 3.36 -4.82
C ALA A 25 22.15 2.70 -4.30
N GLN A 26 23.04 3.47 -3.65
CA GLN A 26 24.31 2.97 -3.12
C GLN A 26 24.09 1.76 -2.20
N VAL A 27 24.71 0.64 -2.55
CA VAL A 27 24.78 -0.56 -1.72
C VAL A 27 26.09 -0.50 -0.93
N PHE A 28 26.02 -0.77 0.38
CA PHE A 28 27.19 -0.83 1.25
C PHE A 28 27.56 -2.30 1.50
N PRO A 29 28.74 -2.77 1.04
CA PRO A 29 29.28 -4.06 1.43
C PRO A 29 29.46 -4.14 2.94
N LEU A 30 29.40 -5.36 3.51
CA LEU A 30 29.55 -5.58 4.95
C LEU A 30 30.88 -5.01 5.50
N GLU A 31 31.94 -5.03 4.70
CA GLU A 31 33.25 -4.43 4.99
C GLU A 31 33.16 -2.93 5.32
N GLN A 32 32.31 -2.17 4.61
CA GLN A 32 32.11 -0.73 4.83
C GLN A 32 31.21 -0.44 6.04
N LEU A 33 30.32 -1.36 6.39
CA LEU A 33 29.47 -1.26 7.58
C LEU A 33 30.18 -1.74 8.87
N THR A 34 31.22 -2.56 8.74
CA THR A 34 31.95 -3.16 9.86
C THR A 34 32.41 -2.16 10.93
N PRO A 35 32.94 -0.96 10.61
CA PRO A 35 33.31 0.03 11.62
C PRO A 35 32.15 0.50 12.52
N LEU A 36 30.91 0.52 11.99
CA LEU A 36 29.71 0.92 12.74
C LEU A 36 29.07 -0.27 13.49
N LEU A 37 29.21 -1.49 12.95
CA LEU A 37 28.68 -2.73 13.53
C LEU A 37 29.57 -3.31 14.66
N ALA A 38 30.88 -3.10 14.59
CA ALA A 38 31.86 -3.68 15.52
C ALA A 38 32.19 -2.78 16.73
N THR A 39 31.68 -1.54 16.78
CA THR A 39 31.96 -0.58 17.85
C THR A 39 31.52 -1.06 19.23
N SER A 40 32.24 -0.63 20.27
CA SER A 40 31.95 -0.86 21.69
C SER A 40 30.74 -0.07 22.21
N LEU A 41 30.39 1.04 21.55
CA LEU A 41 29.42 2.06 21.99
C LEU A 41 28.02 1.51 22.35
N PRO A 42 27.31 2.13 23.33
CA PRO A 42 25.94 1.77 23.69
C PRO A 42 24.95 2.22 22.60
N PRO A 43 23.79 1.54 22.40
CA PRO A 43 22.88 1.85 21.30
C PRO A 43 22.34 3.27 21.27
N ALA A 44 22.12 3.91 22.42
CA ALA A 44 21.71 5.31 22.50
C ALA A 44 22.75 6.28 21.88
N SER A 45 24.01 5.85 21.69
CA SER A 45 25.04 6.57 20.96
C SER A 45 25.22 6.09 19.51
N ARG A 46 24.64 4.93 19.15
CA ARG A 46 24.72 4.35 17.79
C ARG A 46 23.53 4.74 16.91
N TYR A 47 22.36 4.84 17.52
CA TYR A 47 21.11 5.27 16.89
C TYR A 47 20.66 6.56 17.60
N LEU A 48 20.85 7.71 16.95
CA LEU A 48 20.54 9.02 17.53
C LEU A 48 19.16 9.55 17.10
N GLN A 49 18.61 9.03 16.00
CA GLN A 49 17.28 9.40 15.49
C GLN A 49 16.28 8.26 15.72
N LEU A 50 16.73 7.02 15.58
CA LEU A 50 15.91 5.83 15.76
C LEU A 50 16.05 5.25 17.17
N ASP A 51 14.97 5.19 17.95
CA ASP A 51 14.97 4.39 19.19
C ASP A 51 14.89 2.89 18.86
N ALA A 52 16.01 2.34 18.44
CA ALA A 52 16.17 0.93 18.08
C ALA A 52 15.86 0.00 19.27
N GLY A 53 16.13 0.45 20.51
CA GLY A 53 15.85 -0.32 21.71
C GLY A 53 14.35 -0.52 21.90
N ARG A 54 13.58 0.58 21.94
CA ARG A 54 12.12 0.54 22.04
C ARG A 54 11.48 -0.13 20.83
N LEU A 55 11.99 0.09 19.62
CA LEU A 55 11.46 -0.55 18.40
C LEU A 55 11.58 -2.08 18.47
N VAL A 56 12.70 -2.62 18.95
CA VAL A 56 12.85 -4.07 19.11
C VAL A 56 12.03 -4.59 20.30
N ARG A 57 12.08 -3.92 21.47
CA ARG A 57 11.32 -4.33 22.68
C ARG A 57 9.81 -4.36 22.44
N SER A 58 9.25 -3.35 21.78
CA SER A 58 7.80 -3.21 21.51
C SER A 58 7.26 -4.24 20.52
N ASN A 59 8.13 -5.03 19.90
CA ASN A 59 7.78 -6.09 18.96
C ASN A 59 8.28 -7.48 19.39
N ALA A 60 8.91 -7.60 20.56
CA ALA A 60 9.49 -8.84 21.08
C ALA A 60 8.41 -9.82 21.61
N HIS A 61 7.55 -10.29 20.71
CA HIS A 61 6.42 -11.18 21.03
C HIS A 61 6.60 -12.55 20.39
N GLY A 62 6.56 -13.60 21.20
CA GLY A 62 6.74 -15.00 20.75
C GLY A 62 8.20 -15.37 20.48
N GLU A 63 8.41 -16.30 19.54
CA GLU A 63 9.74 -16.83 19.20
C GLU A 63 10.70 -15.76 18.68
N PRO A 64 11.93 -15.63 19.24
CA PRO A 64 12.93 -14.64 18.82
C PRO A 64 13.17 -14.55 17.32
N ARG A 65 13.32 -15.70 16.64
CA ARG A 65 13.54 -15.71 15.18
C ARG A 65 12.34 -15.17 14.39
N ASN A 66 11.12 -15.28 14.90
CA ASN A 66 9.91 -14.87 14.18
C ASN A 66 9.69 -13.35 14.25
N TYR A 67 9.79 -12.75 15.43
CA TYR A 67 9.63 -11.29 15.54
C TYR A 67 10.83 -10.54 14.92
N LEU A 68 12.06 -11.07 15.04
CA LEU A 68 13.23 -10.47 14.39
C LEU A 68 13.13 -10.51 12.85
N ASN A 69 12.63 -11.60 12.26
CA ASN A 69 12.34 -11.66 10.82
C ASN A 69 11.25 -10.66 10.40
N THR A 70 10.20 -10.51 11.21
CA THR A 70 9.10 -9.57 10.96
C THR A 70 9.61 -8.12 10.99
N LEU A 71 10.39 -7.77 12.03
CA LEU A 71 10.98 -6.45 12.19
C LEU A 71 12.01 -6.14 11.10
N SER A 72 12.89 -7.09 10.74
CA SER A 72 13.83 -6.94 9.62
C SER A 72 13.11 -6.73 8.28
N THR A 73 11.96 -7.38 8.08
CA THR A 73 11.10 -7.18 6.90
C THR A 73 10.49 -5.77 6.89
N ALA A 74 9.99 -5.26 8.01
CA ALA A 74 9.46 -3.90 8.10
C ALA A 74 10.56 -2.84 7.89
N LEU A 75 11.75 -3.02 8.48
CA LEU A 75 12.91 -2.14 8.28
C LEU A 75 13.37 -2.11 6.81
N ASN A 76 13.29 -3.23 6.08
CA ASN A 76 13.58 -3.28 4.63
C ASN A 76 12.58 -2.44 3.80
N ILE A 77 11.32 -2.32 4.25
CA ILE A 77 10.33 -1.45 3.59
C ILE A 77 10.58 0.01 3.98
N LEU A 78 10.89 0.30 5.24
CA LEU A 78 11.25 1.65 5.71
C LEU A 78 12.51 2.19 5.02
N GLU A 79 13.56 1.37 4.85
CA GLU A 79 14.76 1.75 4.08
C GLU A 79 14.41 2.17 2.65
N LYS A 80 13.45 1.50 2.00
CA LYS A 80 12.99 1.86 0.64
C LYS A 80 12.23 3.19 0.63
N TYR A 81 11.44 3.50 1.66
CA TYR A 81 10.82 4.83 1.78
C TYR A 81 11.90 5.92 1.88
N GLY A 82 12.91 5.73 2.73
CA GLY A 82 14.04 6.65 2.85
C GLY A 82 14.82 6.84 1.54
N ARG A 83 15.23 5.74 0.89
CA ARG A 83 15.92 5.79 -0.42
C ARG A 83 15.08 6.46 -1.52
N ASN A 84 13.76 6.23 -1.56
CA ASN A 84 12.88 6.87 -2.54
C ASN A 84 12.79 8.39 -2.34
N LEU A 85 12.86 8.88 -1.09
CA LEU A 85 12.89 10.31 -0.78
C LEU A 85 14.23 10.97 -1.15
N LEU A 86 15.34 10.22 -1.11
CA LEU A 86 16.67 10.67 -1.59
C LEU A 86 16.86 10.53 -3.11
N SER A 87 15.91 9.91 -3.82
CA SER A 87 16.05 9.69 -5.26
C SER A 87 15.74 10.96 -6.05
N PRO A 88 16.54 11.34 -7.07
CA PRO A 88 16.19 12.42 -7.98
C PRO A 88 14.97 12.10 -8.88
N GLN A 89 14.48 10.87 -8.88
CA GLN A 89 13.27 10.44 -9.58
C GLN A 89 12.19 9.96 -8.59
N ARG A 90 11.81 10.84 -7.65
CA ARG A 90 10.82 10.55 -6.60
C ARG A 90 9.50 10.01 -7.20
N PRO A 91 8.88 8.96 -6.63
CA PRO A 91 7.58 8.45 -7.09
C PRO A 91 6.50 9.54 -7.06
N ARG A 92 5.57 9.56 -8.04
CA ARG A 92 4.56 10.64 -8.19
C ARG A 92 3.72 10.97 -6.95
N TYR A 93 3.59 10.03 -6.01
CA TYR A 93 2.81 10.18 -4.78
C TYR A 93 3.69 10.10 -3.52
N TRP A 94 4.99 10.43 -3.62
CA TRP A 94 5.94 10.36 -2.50
C TRP A 94 5.51 11.18 -1.27
N ARG A 95 4.68 12.21 -1.45
CA ARG A 95 4.21 13.09 -0.36
C ARG A 95 3.25 12.43 0.63
N SER A 96 2.72 11.24 0.35
CA SER A 96 1.71 10.59 1.21
C SER A 96 1.86 9.07 1.29
N VAL A 97 1.83 8.51 2.50
CA VAL A 97 1.74 7.06 2.76
C VAL A 97 0.34 6.72 3.23
N LYS A 98 -0.43 6.03 2.39
CA LYS A 98 -1.80 5.59 2.73
C LYS A 98 -1.78 4.28 3.51
N PHE A 99 -2.45 4.24 4.67
CA PHE A 99 -2.56 3.06 5.53
C PHE A 99 -3.44 1.95 4.94
N ASN A 100 -4.29 2.27 3.96
CA ASN A 100 -5.06 1.29 3.20
C ASN A 100 -4.21 0.44 2.23
N ASN A 101 -2.92 0.78 2.05
CA ASN A 101 -2.00 -0.03 1.26
C ASN A 101 -1.73 -1.36 1.98
N PRO A 102 -2.04 -2.53 1.38
CA PRO A 102 -1.87 -3.83 2.04
C PRO A 102 -0.42 -4.12 2.46
N VAL A 103 0.58 -3.66 1.69
CA VAL A 103 2.01 -3.81 2.02
C VAL A 103 2.33 -3.04 3.29
N PHE A 104 1.88 -1.78 3.37
CA PHE A 104 2.07 -0.97 4.57
C PHE A 104 1.41 -1.65 5.79
N ARG A 105 0.14 -2.03 5.65
CA ARG A 105 -0.66 -2.64 6.73
C ARG A 105 -0.09 -3.96 7.26
N SER A 106 0.43 -4.81 6.37
CA SER A 106 0.97 -6.14 6.72
C SER A 106 2.42 -6.14 7.19
N THR A 107 3.19 -5.05 6.97
CA THR A 107 4.62 -5.00 7.31
C THR A 107 4.96 -3.87 8.27
N VAL A 108 4.79 -2.61 7.87
CA VAL A 108 5.19 -1.44 8.66
C VAL A 108 4.15 -1.13 9.75
N ASP A 109 2.85 -1.28 9.47
CA ASP A 109 1.77 -1.06 10.42
C ASP A 109 1.58 -2.22 11.41
N ALA A 110 2.03 -3.42 11.02
CA ALA A 110 2.06 -4.60 11.87
C ALA A 110 3.17 -4.54 12.95
N VAL A 111 4.10 -3.58 12.82
CA VAL A 111 5.24 -3.37 13.73
C VAL A 111 5.01 -2.10 14.54
N GLN A 112 4.96 -2.23 15.87
CA GLN A 112 4.86 -1.08 16.77
C GLN A 112 6.07 -0.16 16.56
N GLY A 113 5.82 1.14 16.38
CA GLY A 113 6.84 2.13 16.04
C GLY A 113 7.14 2.29 14.54
N GLY A 114 6.59 1.45 13.64
CA GLY A 114 6.79 1.59 12.19
C GLY A 114 6.28 2.92 11.61
N ARG A 115 5.18 3.46 12.15
CA ARG A 115 4.68 4.81 11.83
C ARG A 115 5.60 5.91 12.34
N ASP A 116 6.28 5.71 13.47
CA ASP A 116 7.17 6.71 14.06
C ASP A 116 8.42 6.91 13.19
N VAL A 117 8.92 5.84 12.55
CA VAL A 117 10.00 5.94 11.56
C VAL A 117 9.57 6.75 10.32
N LEU A 118 8.30 6.69 9.90
CA LEU A 118 7.81 7.59 8.84
C LEU A 118 7.75 9.05 9.30
N ARG A 119 7.38 9.32 10.56
CA ARG A 119 7.43 10.68 11.12
C ARG A 119 8.87 11.22 11.16
N LEU A 120 9.86 10.37 11.47
CA LEU A 120 11.30 10.71 11.39
C LEU A 120 11.77 11.04 9.96
N TYR A 121 11.11 10.50 8.92
CA TYR A 121 11.34 10.86 7.52
C TYR A 121 10.62 12.15 7.06
N GLY A 122 9.77 12.76 7.90
CA GLY A 122 9.03 13.99 7.60
C GLY A 122 7.53 13.80 7.28
N TYR A 123 6.99 12.58 7.34
CA TYR A 123 5.54 12.33 7.20
C TYR A 123 4.81 12.66 8.53
N THR A 124 4.70 13.94 8.87
CA THR A 124 4.19 14.40 10.17
C THR A 124 2.70 14.79 10.19
N GLU A 125 2.08 15.00 9.03
CA GLU A 125 0.66 15.35 8.93
C GLU A 125 -0.21 14.08 8.91
N GLU A 126 -1.19 13.99 9.82
CA GLU A 126 -2.13 12.86 9.86
C GLU A 126 -3.34 13.11 8.96
N ARG A 127 -3.60 12.17 8.03
CA ARG A 127 -4.78 12.17 7.16
C ARG A 127 -5.72 11.01 7.51
N PRO A 128 -7.03 11.10 7.21
CA PRO A 128 -7.99 10.04 7.52
C PRO A 128 -7.64 8.66 6.94
N ASP A 129 -6.80 8.61 5.89
CA ASP A 129 -6.34 7.39 5.25
C ASP A 129 -4.81 7.18 5.27
N GLY A 130 -4.02 7.96 6.02
CA GLY A 130 -2.55 7.86 6.00
C GLY A 130 -1.76 8.92 6.76
N LEU A 131 -0.46 9.01 6.45
CA LEU A 131 0.42 10.15 6.80
C LEU A 131 0.84 10.90 5.54
N SER A 132 1.16 12.17 5.67
CA SER A 132 1.71 13.01 4.60
C SER A 132 2.80 13.95 5.08
N PHE A 133 3.60 14.45 4.13
CA PHE A 133 4.38 15.66 4.32
C PHE A 133 3.44 16.87 4.46
N PRO A 134 3.75 17.84 5.35
CA PRO A 134 2.98 19.09 5.49
C PRO A 134 2.80 19.81 4.14
N GLU A 135 1.66 20.48 3.96
CA GLU A 135 1.31 21.10 2.67
C GLU A 135 2.30 22.19 2.22
N GLY A 136 2.95 22.88 3.17
CA GLY A 136 3.97 23.91 2.89
C GLY A 136 5.40 23.40 2.63
N GLN A 137 5.69 22.11 2.81
CA GLN A 137 7.05 21.57 2.61
C GLN A 137 7.19 20.97 1.21
N GLU A 138 7.77 21.70 0.23
CA GLU A 138 7.85 21.21 -1.16
C GLU A 138 8.77 19.98 -1.33
N GLU A 139 9.89 19.91 -0.62
CA GLU A 139 10.91 18.85 -0.74
C GLU A 139 11.26 18.23 0.65
N PRO A 140 11.68 16.95 0.71
CA PRO A 140 12.09 16.32 1.96
C PRO A 140 13.45 16.85 2.45
N ASP A 141 13.69 16.81 3.76
CA ASP A 141 15.04 17.09 4.31
C ASP A 141 15.99 15.94 3.96
N GLU A 142 16.79 16.13 2.91
CA GLU A 142 17.71 15.11 2.41
C GLU A 142 18.81 14.73 3.41
N TYR A 143 19.13 15.58 4.40
CA TYR A 143 20.07 15.22 5.47
C TYR A 143 19.41 14.33 6.51
N GLN A 144 18.27 14.75 7.05
CA GLN A 144 17.51 13.98 8.03
C GLN A 144 17.12 12.61 7.46
N VAL A 145 16.60 12.58 6.22
CA VAL A 145 16.24 11.33 5.54
C VAL A 145 17.46 10.42 5.35
N ALA A 146 18.64 10.94 5.00
CA ALA A 146 19.84 10.12 4.85
C ALA A 146 20.33 9.53 6.17
N ILE A 147 20.31 10.29 7.26
CA ILE A 147 20.69 9.81 8.60
C ILE A 147 19.71 8.72 9.08
N VAL A 148 18.40 8.96 8.99
CA VAL A 148 17.38 7.97 9.40
C VAL A 148 17.45 6.70 8.52
N THR A 149 17.70 6.84 7.21
CA THR A 149 17.88 5.70 6.30
C THR A 149 19.12 4.87 6.66
N LEU A 150 20.23 5.51 7.03
CA LEU A 150 21.42 4.82 7.48
C LEU A 150 21.19 4.06 8.80
N GLU A 151 20.50 4.67 9.78
CA GLU A 151 20.17 4.02 11.06
C GLU A 151 19.21 2.82 10.87
N VAL A 152 18.20 2.94 9.99
CA VAL A 152 17.31 1.83 9.61
C VAL A 152 18.06 0.70 8.91
N LEU A 153 18.99 1.03 7.99
CA LEU A 153 19.84 0.06 7.28
C LEU A 153 20.79 -0.67 8.23
N LEU A 154 21.40 0.04 9.18
CA LEU A 154 22.28 -0.54 10.19
C LEU A 154 21.50 -1.50 11.09
N LEU A 155 20.35 -1.09 11.62
CA LEU A 155 19.52 -1.97 12.46
C LEU A 155 19.07 -3.22 11.70
N ARG A 156 18.61 -3.08 10.46
CA ARG A 156 18.25 -4.22 9.60
C ARG A 156 19.41 -5.19 9.40
N THR A 157 20.63 -4.65 9.25
CA THR A 157 21.85 -5.44 9.07
C THR A 157 22.28 -6.15 10.35
N GLU A 158 22.20 -5.47 11.51
CA GLU A 158 22.45 -6.09 12.83
C GLU A 158 21.49 -7.25 13.10
N LEU A 159 20.18 -7.05 12.88
CA LEU A 159 19.19 -8.11 13.05
C LEU A 159 19.38 -9.26 12.06
N GLY A 160 19.79 -8.97 10.82
CA GLY A 160 20.11 -9.98 9.81
C GLY A 160 21.30 -10.87 10.19
N LEU A 161 22.38 -10.26 10.70
CA LEU A 161 23.56 -10.99 11.18
C LEU A 161 23.28 -11.77 12.49
N LEU A 162 22.40 -11.24 13.35
CA LEU A 162 21.95 -11.94 14.56
C LEU A 162 21.11 -13.17 14.21
N LEU A 163 20.21 -13.08 13.23
CA LEU A 163 19.41 -14.21 12.71
C LEU A 163 20.27 -15.30 12.06
N GLN A 164 21.48 -14.96 11.62
CA GLN A 164 22.45 -15.86 11.00
C GLN A 164 23.51 -16.38 11.99
N ASP A 165 23.45 -15.98 13.27
CA ASP A 165 24.46 -16.31 14.30
C ASP A 165 25.91 -15.89 13.92
N THR A 166 26.05 -14.82 13.12
CA THR A 166 27.34 -14.30 12.60
C THR A 166 27.70 -12.89 13.12
N HIS A 167 26.89 -12.32 14.03
CA HIS A 167 27.08 -10.95 14.49
C HIS A 167 28.36 -10.79 15.35
N PRO A 168 29.28 -9.86 15.02
CA PRO A 168 30.59 -9.74 15.68
C PRO A 168 30.52 -9.39 17.18
N ARG A 169 29.40 -8.81 17.65
CA ARG A 169 29.12 -8.57 19.07
C ARG A 169 27.82 -9.24 19.56
N GLN A 170 27.51 -10.45 19.10
CA GLN A 170 26.26 -11.18 19.41
C GLN A 170 25.83 -11.07 20.89
N LYS A 171 26.72 -11.36 21.85
CA LYS A 171 26.39 -11.30 23.29
C LYS A 171 25.94 -9.92 23.79
N ALA A 172 26.49 -8.83 23.24
CA ALA A 172 26.11 -7.47 23.62
C ALA A 172 24.74 -7.08 23.04
N LEU A 173 24.47 -7.47 21.79
CA LEU A 173 23.17 -7.26 21.15
C LEU A 173 22.08 -8.10 21.84
N GLU A 174 22.38 -9.33 22.26
CA GLU A 174 21.47 -10.13 23.06
C GLU A 174 21.24 -9.62 24.49
N GLN A 175 22.18 -8.87 25.10
CA GLN A 175 21.92 -8.21 26.39
C GLN A 175 20.89 -7.09 26.24
N LEU A 176 20.95 -6.33 25.15
CA LEU A 176 19.94 -5.33 24.80
C LEU A 176 18.54 -5.91 24.52
N LEU A 177 18.47 -7.21 24.21
CA LEU A 177 17.22 -7.98 24.09
C LEU A 177 16.74 -8.55 25.43
N ARG A 178 17.55 -8.48 26.50
CA ARG A 178 17.29 -9.14 27.81
C ARG A 178 17.19 -8.18 28.99
N ASP A 179 17.79 -7.00 28.94
CA ASP A 179 17.84 -6.10 30.09
C ASP A 179 16.45 -5.48 30.40
N SER A 180 16.03 -5.67 31.65
CA SER A 180 14.72 -5.39 32.25
C SER A 180 14.36 -3.90 32.31
N VAL A 181 13.17 -3.46 31.88
CA VAL A 181 11.90 -3.48 32.64
C VAL A 181 11.86 -2.55 33.88
N GLU A 182 12.95 -1.87 34.28
CA GLU A 182 12.93 -1.03 35.51
C GLU A 182 13.19 0.49 35.35
N ASP A 183 13.54 1.04 34.17
CA ASP A 183 14.01 2.46 34.07
C ASP A 183 13.15 3.41 33.18
N ASP A 184 12.12 2.92 32.47
CA ASP A 184 11.30 3.72 31.54
C ASP A 184 10.05 4.40 32.20
N MET A 185 9.99 4.51 33.55
CA MET A 185 8.86 5.18 34.24
C MET A 185 9.15 6.65 34.64
N LEU A 186 10.36 7.17 34.37
CA LEU A 186 10.79 8.52 34.76
C LEU A 186 11.70 9.20 33.71
N GLN A 187 11.24 9.38 32.47
CA GLN A 187 11.77 10.43 31.59
C GLN A 187 10.84 10.82 30.42
N LEU A 188 10.68 12.14 30.24
CA LEU A 188 10.26 12.80 29.00
C LEU A 188 8.79 12.58 28.57
N SER A 189 7.81 13.00 29.37
CA SER A 189 7.32 14.39 29.36
C SER A 189 8.39 15.50 29.37
N GLU A 190 8.26 16.43 28.43
CA GLU A 190 8.98 17.72 28.27
C GLU A 190 10.36 17.72 27.59
N PHE A 191 10.34 18.10 26.31
CA PHE A 191 11.31 19.07 25.78
C PHE A 191 10.65 20.46 25.78
N HIS A 192 11.06 21.37 26.68
CA HIS A 192 11.30 22.80 26.39
C HIS A 192 12.20 23.42 27.49
N PRO A 193 12.89 24.56 27.23
CA PRO A 193 14.22 24.77 27.82
C PRO A 193 14.33 25.70 29.05
N LEU A 194 15.12 25.23 30.02
CA LEU A 194 16.06 25.95 30.92
C LEU A 194 15.74 27.39 31.37
N LEU A 195 15.51 27.56 32.69
CA LEU A 195 16.11 28.65 33.50
C LEU A 195 16.36 28.19 34.95
N LYS A 196 17.11 28.98 35.73
CA LYS A 196 17.96 28.53 36.86
C LYS A 196 17.34 28.44 38.26
N GLU A 197 17.92 27.52 39.05
CA GLU A 197 18.32 27.57 40.48
C GLU A 197 17.44 28.29 41.52
N ILE A 198 17.03 27.55 42.58
CA ILE A 198 17.49 27.72 43.98
C ILE A 198 16.84 26.61 44.85
N ALA A 199 17.62 25.96 45.73
CA ALA A 199 17.12 25.08 46.79
C ALA A 199 17.06 25.83 48.13
N PRO A 200 16.17 25.49 49.08
CA PRO A 200 16.62 24.57 50.14
C PRO A 200 15.54 23.73 50.88
N GLY A 201 15.97 22.58 51.41
CA GLY A 201 15.64 22.16 52.78
C GLY A 201 14.49 21.14 53.01
N PRO A 202 14.47 20.39 54.15
CA PRO A 202 13.78 19.09 54.22
C PRO A 202 12.77 18.86 55.38
N LEU A 203 11.80 17.95 55.14
CA LEU A 203 10.99 17.16 56.10
C LEU A 203 9.95 17.94 56.96
N PRO A 204 8.81 17.34 57.40
CA PRO A 204 8.71 15.98 57.98
C PRO A 204 7.49 15.09 57.57
N SER A 205 7.46 13.90 58.18
CA SER A 205 6.59 12.74 57.87
C SER A 205 5.32 12.60 58.75
N ALA A 206 4.52 11.56 58.47
CA ALA A 206 3.29 11.13 59.17
C ALA A 206 2.03 11.98 58.82
N PRO A 207 0.78 11.50 59.02
CA PRO A 207 0.30 10.25 59.63
C PRO A 207 0.16 9.09 58.61
N GLY A 208 -0.92 8.29 58.67
CA GLY A 208 -1.24 7.18 57.76
C GLY A 208 -2.75 7.00 57.56
N SER A 209 -3.15 6.31 56.50
CA SER A 209 -4.54 6.20 56.02
C SER A 209 -5.05 4.75 56.02
N THR A 210 -6.33 4.58 56.38
CA THR A 210 -7.07 3.33 56.26
C THR A 210 -7.22 2.89 54.80
N PRO A 211 -7.25 1.58 54.49
CA PRO A 211 -7.47 1.10 53.13
C PRO A 211 -8.86 1.53 52.64
N GLY A 212 -8.89 2.22 51.49
CA GLY A 212 -10.10 2.78 50.92
C GLY A 212 -11.13 1.73 50.48
N PRO A 213 -12.38 2.14 50.23
CA PRO A 213 -13.39 1.26 49.65
C PRO A 213 -12.94 0.74 48.27
N CYS A 214 -13.36 -0.48 47.94
CA CYS A 214 -13.05 -1.13 46.68
C CYS A 214 -13.47 -0.24 45.49
N PHE A 215 -12.52 0.10 44.62
CA PHE A 215 -12.75 0.94 43.44
C PHE A 215 -13.90 0.45 42.55
N LEU A 216 -14.06 -0.87 42.44
CA LEU A 216 -15.00 -1.54 41.53
C LEU A 216 -16.43 -1.69 42.08
N CYS A 217 -16.69 -1.41 43.36
CA CYS A 217 -18.02 -1.58 43.95
C CYS A 217 -18.38 -0.65 45.13
N GLY A 218 -17.43 0.13 45.65
CA GLY A 218 -17.60 1.09 46.76
C GLY A 218 -17.97 0.50 48.13
N SER A 219 -18.36 -0.77 48.20
CA SER A 219 -19.16 -1.32 49.32
C SER A 219 -18.37 -2.21 50.28
N ALA A 220 -17.19 -2.68 49.87
CA ALA A 220 -16.32 -3.55 50.66
C ALA A 220 -14.90 -2.95 50.71
N PRO A 221 -14.10 -3.19 51.76
CA PRO A 221 -12.74 -2.68 51.84
C PRO A 221 -11.87 -3.23 50.71
N GLY A 222 -11.05 -2.37 50.10
CA GLY A 222 -10.05 -2.78 49.12
C GLY A 222 -8.87 -3.45 49.81
N THR A 223 -8.73 -4.76 49.65
CA THR A 223 -7.65 -5.56 50.29
C THR A 223 -6.57 -6.00 49.30
N LEU A 224 -6.85 -5.95 47.99
CA LEU A 224 -5.94 -6.30 46.91
C LEU A 224 -5.63 -5.07 46.08
N HIS A 225 -4.37 -4.65 46.04
CA HIS A 225 -3.88 -3.61 45.17
C HIS A 225 -3.24 -4.22 43.91
N CYS A 226 -3.60 -3.72 42.73
CA CYS A 226 -2.91 -4.04 41.48
C CYS A 226 -2.05 -2.84 41.05
N PRO A 227 -0.71 -2.92 41.11
CA PRO A 227 0.17 -1.84 40.67
C PRO A 227 -0.04 -1.46 39.19
N ALA A 228 -0.23 -2.44 38.32
CA ALA A 228 -0.45 -2.23 36.88
C ALA A 228 -1.79 -1.52 36.55
N CYS A 229 -2.76 -1.55 37.47
CA CYS A 229 -4.04 -0.81 37.33
C CYS A 229 -4.15 0.40 38.27
N ASN A 230 -3.17 0.59 39.16
CA ASN A 230 -3.16 1.56 40.26
C ASN A 230 -4.49 1.63 41.04
N GLN A 231 -5.06 0.47 41.37
CA GLN A 231 -6.40 0.35 41.95
C GLN A 231 -6.44 -0.69 43.07
N THR A 232 -7.20 -0.37 44.11
CA THR A 232 -7.46 -1.27 45.24
C THR A 232 -8.88 -1.85 45.17
N SER A 233 -8.99 -3.17 45.23
CA SER A 233 -10.24 -3.89 45.08
C SER A 233 -10.45 -4.94 46.18
N CYS A 234 -11.71 -5.32 46.42
CA CYS A 234 -12.03 -6.46 47.28
C CYS A 234 -11.84 -7.77 46.48
N PRO A 235 -11.65 -8.93 47.15
CA PRO A 235 -11.28 -10.17 46.48
C PRO A 235 -12.24 -10.62 45.38
N THR A 236 -13.55 -10.40 45.57
CA THR A 236 -14.59 -10.75 44.59
C THR A 236 -14.51 -9.88 43.33
N CYS A 237 -14.27 -8.58 43.47
CA CYS A 237 -14.18 -7.68 42.33
C CYS A 237 -12.83 -7.79 41.61
N ASP A 238 -11.75 -8.06 42.35
CA ASP A 238 -10.44 -8.36 41.76
C ASP A 238 -10.51 -9.57 40.81
N LEU A 239 -11.17 -10.65 41.26
CA LEU A 239 -11.26 -11.90 40.50
C LEU A 239 -12.07 -11.73 39.20
N LEU A 240 -13.09 -10.86 39.21
CA LEU A 240 -13.87 -10.51 38.03
C LEU A 240 -13.08 -9.60 37.08
N PHE A 241 -12.40 -8.57 37.59
CA PHE A 241 -11.69 -7.58 36.79
C PHE A 241 -10.40 -8.14 36.17
N HIS A 242 -9.66 -8.95 36.92
CA HIS A 242 -8.46 -9.66 36.47
C HIS A 242 -8.76 -11.07 35.93
N GLY A 243 -10.02 -11.49 35.84
CA GLY A 243 -10.42 -12.68 35.08
C GLY A 243 -10.37 -12.49 33.56
N HIS A 244 -10.30 -11.25 33.08
CA HIS A 244 -10.21 -10.92 31.66
C HIS A 244 -8.83 -11.30 31.08
N PRO A 245 -8.73 -11.94 29.89
CA PRO A 245 -7.46 -12.42 29.35
C PRO A 245 -6.36 -11.36 29.29
N SER A 246 -6.68 -10.13 28.87
CA SER A 246 -5.72 -9.03 28.77
C SER A 246 -5.24 -8.45 30.12
N ARG A 247 -5.78 -8.92 31.25
CA ARG A 247 -5.45 -8.46 32.62
C ARG A 247 -5.11 -9.61 33.56
N ALA A 248 -5.34 -10.86 33.16
CA ALA A 248 -5.04 -12.06 33.94
C ALA A 248 -3.57 -12.17 34.37
N HIS A 249 -2.67 -11.58 33.57
CA HIS A 249 -1.23 -11.54 33.83
C HIS A 249 -0.80 -10.50 34.88
N HIS A 250 -1.71 -9.62 35.33
CA HIS A 250 -1.35 -8.54 36.25
C HIS A 250 -0.98 -9.08 37.64
N LEU A 251 0.23 -8.73 38.07
CA LEU A 251 0.68 -8.89 39.45
C LEU A 251 -0.18 -8.04 40.39
N ARG A 252 -0.40 -8.56 41.61
CA ARG A 252 -1.23 -7.97 42.66
C ARG A 252 -0.60 -8.21 44.02
N GLN A 253 -0.96 -7.35 44.97
CA GLN A 253 -0.36 -7.28 46.30
C GLN A 253 -1.48 -7.16 47.34
N THR A 254 -1.47 -8.02 48.34
CA THR A 254 -2.33 -7.90 49.53
C THR A 254 -1.84 -6.77 50.42
N LEU A 255 -2.69 -5.80 50.73
CA LEU A 255 -2.33 -4.71 51.65
C LEU A 255 -2.29 -5.22 53.11
N PRO A 256 -1.25 -4.92 53.92
CA PRO A 256 -1.16 -5.43 55.28
C PRO A 256 -2.15 -4.74 56.22
N GLY A 257 -3.21 -5.45 56.65
CA GLY A 257 -4.17 -4.94 57.62
C GLY A 257 -5.11 -6.02 58.16
N ALA A 258 -4.91 -6.41 59.43
CA ALA A 258 -5.75 -7.33 60.22
C ALA A 258 -5.83 -8.81 59.75
N HIS A 259 -4.80 -9.60 60.11
CA HIS A 259 -4.95 -11.04 60.32
C HIS A 259 -5.55 -11.33 61.70
N GLN A 260 -6.58 -12.19 61.76
CA GLN A 260 -6.74 -13.24 62.80
C GLN A 260 -7.38 -14.47 62.12
N THR A 261 -6.59 -15.38 61.55
CA THR A 261 -6.04 -16.60 62.19
C THR A 261 -7.06 -17.71 62.51
N ILE A 262 -7.09 -18.75 61.66
CA ILE A 262 -6.69 -20.12 62.08
C ILE A 262 -5.83 -20.71 60.95
N ASN A 263 -4.62 -21.18 61.28
CA ASN A 263 -3.76 -21.99 60.39
C ASN A 263 -3.92 -23.47 60.73
N LEU A 264 -3.72 -24.38 59.75
CA LEU A 264 -2.53 -25.27 59.72
C LEU A 264 -2.58 -26.35 58.61
N ASN A 265 -1.43 -26.51 57.94
CA ASN A 265 -0.82 -27.73 57.36
C ASN A 265 -1.38 -28.37 56.07
N SER A 266 -0.78 -27.97 54.95
CA SER A 266 0.13 -28.78 54.10
C SER A 266 -0.02 -30.32 54.04
N SER A 267 -0.25 -30.87 52.82
CA SER A 267 0.67 -31.80 52.10
C SER A 267 0.09 -32.30 50.77
N LEU A 268 0.96 -32.55 49.77
CA LEU A 268 0.72 -33.36 48.55
C LEU A 268 0.76 -34.88 48.91
N PRO A 269 0.47 -35.88 48.01
CA PRO A 269 0.25 -35.82 46.56
C PRO A 269 -0.87 -36.74 45.96
N ALA A 270 -1.03 -36.66 44.63
CA ALA A 270 -1.31 -37.74 43.66
C ALA A 270 -2.62 -38.60 43.64
N SER A 271 -3.19 -38.65 42.42
CA SER A 271 -3.78 -39.83 41.72
C SER A 271 -5.29 -40.17 41.81
N SER A 272 -5.74 -40.82 40.72
CA SER A 272 -6.95 -41.64 40.51
C SER A 272 -8.37 -41.04 40.61
N GLN A 273 -9.00 -40.94 39.43
CA GLN A 273 -10.36 -41.40 39.07
C GLN A 273 -11.43 -41.59 40.16
N ALA A 274 -12.59 -40.91 40.02
CA ALA A 274 -13.88 -41.55 39.66
C ALA A 274 -15.07 -40.54 39.60
N ARG A 275 -16.05 -40.81 38.71
CA ARG A 275 -17.45 -40.32 38.78
C ARG A 275 -18.30 -41.37 39.57
N PRO A 276 -19.66 -41.34 39.63
CA PRO A 276 -20.68 -40.29 39.43
C PRO A 276 -21.73 -40.20 40.58
N HIS A 277 -22.86 -39.51 40.31
CA HIS A 277 -24.21 -39.55 40.96
C HIS A 277 -24.51 -38.42 41.96
N SER A 278 -25.48 -37.52 41.69
CA SER A 278 -26.96 -37.68 41.74
C SER A 278 -27.44 -37.88 43.20
N THR A 279 -28.32 -37.08 43.81
CA THR A 279 -29.60 -36.46 43.37
C THR A 279 -29.87 -35.17 44.19
N SER A 280 -30.39 -34.08 43.62
CA SER A 280 -31.83 -33.74 43.49
C SER A 280 -32.64 -33.76 44.81
N LEU A 281 -33.09 -32.60 45.26
CA LEU A 281 -34.34 -32.39 46.03
C LEU A 281 -34.78 -30.92 45.86
N ALA A 282 -36.09 -30.65 46.00
CA ALA A 282 -36.74 -29.47 45.44
C ALA A 282 -37.63 -28.72 46.45
N LEU A 283 -38.03 -27.50 46.04
CA LEU A 283 -39.25 -26.77 46.42
C LEU A 283 -39.49 -26.46 47.92
N GLY A 284 -39.47 -25.17 48.23
CA GLY A 284 -40.03 -24.58 49.45
C GLY A 284 -40.55 -23.18 49.13
N ASP A 285 -41.86 -23.07 48.92
CA ASP A 285 -42.56 -21.83 48.56
C ASP A 285 -43.20 -21.21 49.80
N SER A 286 -43.06 -19.88 50.01
CA SER A 286 -43.91 -19.07 50.91
C SER A 286 -43.55 -17.58 50.86
N SER A 287 -44.54 -16.77 50.51
CA SER A 287 -44.50 -15.30 50.48
C SER A 287 -44.76 -14.67 51.85
N LEU A 288 -43.96 -13.66 52.25
CA LEU A 288 -44.36 -12.57 53.16
C LEU A 288 -43.64 -11.25 52.80
N SER A 289 -44.32 -10.14 53.03
CA SER A 289 -44.05 -8.79 52.48
C SER A 289 -42.86 -8.04 53.12
N PRO A 290 -42.24 -7.07 52.40
CA PRO A 290 -41.24 -6.16 52.98
C PRO A 290 -41.87 -4.99 53.77
N PRO A 291 -41.21 -4.45 54.80
CA PRO A 291 -41.58 -3.21 55.48
C PRO A 291 -41.06 -1.95 54.73
N ASP A 292 -41.56 -0.78 55.14
CA ASP A 292 -41.64 0.44 54.32
C ASP A 292 -40.33 1.09 53.84
N ASN A 293 -40.38 1.55 52.59
CA ASN A 293 -39.39 2.42 51.95
C ASN A 293 -39.80 3.90 52.07
N ALA A 294 -39.00 4.70 52.77
CA ALA A 294 -39.11 6.16 52.72
C ALA A 294 -38.38 6.75 51.49
N ASN A 295 -38.88 6.46 50.27
CA ASN A 295 -38.67 7.25 49.03
C ASN A 295 -39.31 6.55 47.79
N ALA A 296 -40.59 6.20 47.86
CA ALA A 296 -41.34 5.76 46.68
C ALA A 296 -41.86 6.97 45.87
N CYS A 297 -41.52 7.04 44.57
CA CYS A 297 -42.24 7.94 43.67
C CYS A 297 -43.71 7.48 43.55
N LEU A 298 -44.64 8.43 43.49
CA LEU A 298 -46.06 8.10 43.40
C LEU A 298 -46.48 7.76 41.94
N PRO A 299 -47.52 6.92 41.77
CA PRO A 299 -48.23 6.76 40.50
C PRO A 299 -48.78 8.10 39.99
N TRP A 300 -48.99 8.24 38.68
CA TRP A 300 -49.38 9.51 38.06
C TRP A 300 -50.52 9.36 37.06
N HIS A 301 -51.47 10.30 37.11
CA HIS A 301 -52.58 10.38 36.16
C HIS A 301 -52.13 11.12 34.91
N CYS A 302 -52.51 10.63 33.72
CA CYS A 302 -52.23 11.32 32.47
C CYS A 302 -53.04 12.64 32.38
N PRO A 303 -52.42 13.81 32.10
CA PRO A 303 -53.14 15.07 31.94
C PRO A 303 -54.23 15.04 30.86
N SER A 304 -54.05 14.17 29.85
CA SER A 304 -54.82 14.19 28.60
C SER A 304 -55.90 13.10 28.51
N CYS A 305 -55.76 11.99 29.25
CA CYS A 305 -56.76 10.90 29.28
C CYS A 305 -57.07 10.37 30.69
N VAL A 306 -56.53 11.01 31.74
CA VAL A 306 -56.78 10.73 33.18
C VAL A 306 -56.37 9.33 33.66
N THR A 307 -55.91 8.44 32.77
CA THR A 307 -55.46 7.08 33.11
C THR A 307 -54.31 7.12 34.13
N LEU A 308 -54.42 6.32 35.20
CA LEU A 308 -53.41 6.15 36.24
C LEU A 308 -52.27 5.25 35.73
N ASN A 309 -51.02 5.69 35.90
CA ASN A 309 -49.83 4.99 35.40
C ASN A 309 -48.83 4.78 36.54
N GLU A 310 -48.09 3.67 36.45
CA GLU A 310 -47.11 3.26 37.46
C GLU A 310 -45.99 4.29 37.70
N PRO A 311 -45.37 4.29 38.90
CA PRO A 311 -44.32 5.26 39.27
C PRO A 311 -43.13 5.35 38.33
N TRP A 312 -42.81 4.26 37.62
CA TRP A 312 -41.70 4.16 36.66
C TRP A 312 -42.14 4.34 35.20
N ALA A 313 -43.45 4.42 34.93
CA ALA A 313 -43.96 4.66 33.59
C ALA A 313 -43.67 6.12 33.18
N VAL A 314 -43.05 6.28 32.00
CA VAL A 314 -42.72 7.59 31.40
C VAL A 314 -43.81 8.04 30.40
N LEU A 315 -44.51 7.07 29.82
CA LEU A 315 -45.63 7.28 28.90
C LEU A 315 -46.91 6.74 29.54
N CYS A 316 -48.06 7.32 29.17
CA CYS A 316 -49.34 6.79 29.61
C CYS A 316 -49.66 5.47 28.93
N ALA A 317 -50.02 4.43 29.70
CA ALA A 317 -50.33 3.09 29.20
C ALA A 317 -51.52 3.04 28.22
N ALA A 318 -52.43 4.02 28.28
CA ALA A 318 -53.62 4.07 27.42
C ALA A 318 -53.44 4.88 26.12
N CYS A 319 -52.42 5.75 26.00
CA CYS A 319 -52.33 6.68 24.87
C CYS A 319 -50.90 7.18 24.53
N SER A 320 -49.86 6.62 25.14
CA SER A 320 -48.45 6.99 24.96
C SER A 320 -48.07 8.45 25.27
N GLN A 321 -48.96 9.26 25.86
CA GLN A 321 -48.65 10.65 26.23
C GLN A 321 -47.54 10.74 27.31
N PRO A 322 -46.50 11.57 27.13
CA PRO A 322 -45.42 11.73 28.10
C PRO A 322 -45.86 12.35 29.44
N ARG A 323 -45.23 11.88 30.52
CA ARG A 323 -45.43 12.34 31.89
C ARG A 323 -45.14 13.83 32.07
N GLY A 324 -46.21 14.63 32.21
CA GLY A 324 -46.12 16.06 32.50
C GLY A 324 -46.19 17.01 31.29
N CYS A 325 -46.50 16.51 30.09
CA CYS A 325 -46.76 17.37 28.92
C CYS A 325 -47.95 18.32 29.20
N LYS A 326 -47.77 19.64 28.99
CA LYS A 326 -48.84 20.63 29.14
C LYS A 326 -49.57 20.85 27.83
N VAL A 327 -50.89 20.79 27.86
CA VAL A 327 -51.77 21.12 26.73
C VAL A 327 -51.76 22.63 26.52
N LEU A 328 -51.44 23.09 25.31
CA LEU A 328 -51.77 24.45 24.86
C LEU A 328 -53.21 24.42 24.33
N GLY A 329 -54.11 25.16 24.96
CA GLY A 329 -55.49 25.31 24.49
C GLY A 329 -55.61 26.37 23.39
N ASN A 330 -56.49 26.13 22.43
CA ASN A 330 -56.99 27.15 21.52
C ASN A 330 -58.05 28.01 22.24
N GLU A 331 -58.03 29.33 22.06
CA GLU A 331 -59.25 30.15 21.84
C GLU A 331 -58.93 31.42 21.01
N ASP A 332 -59.64 31.54 19.88
CA ASP A 332 -60.21 32.73 19.23
C ASP A 332 -59.39 33.97 18.78
N ALA A 333 -60.03 34.75 17.89
CA ALA A 333 -59.37 35.59 16.89
C ALA A 333 -59.99 36.98 16.73
N GLN A 334 -59.16 38.04 16.64
CA GLN A 334 -59.45 39.25 15.84
C GLN A 334 -58.24 40.22 15.74
N GLY A 335 -58.02 40.84 14.57
CA GLY A 335 -57.72 42.29 14.50
C GLY A 335 -56.28 42.85 14.40
N ASN A 336 -55.68 42.78 13.20
CA ASN A 336 -55.09 43.92 12.43
C ASN A 336 -53.83 44.74 12.92
N ARG A 337 -52.85 44.85 12.00
CA ARG A 337 -51.77 45.88 11.79
C ARG A 337 -50.53 46.04 12.71
N ALA A 338 -49.40 45.56 12.17
CA ALA A 338 -48.14 46.26 11.85
C ALA A 338 -47.22 46.88 12.94
N LEU A 339 -46.01 46.29 13.11
CA LEU A 339 -44.69 46.90 12.82
C LEU A 339 -43.58 45.81 12.85
N GLU A 340 -42.56 45.93 11.99
CA GLU A 340 -41.34 45.08 11.93
C GLU A 340 -40.13 45.77 12.62
N PRO A 341 -39.00 45.08 12.90
CA PRO A 341 -38.64 43.69 12.58
C PRO A 341 -38.18 42.80 13.76
N GLU A 342 -37.98 41.50 13.50
CA GLU A 342 -37.31 40.56 14.41
C GLU A 342 -36.44 39.55 13.60
N PRO A 343 -35.10 39.40 13.84
CA PRO A 343 -34.18 38.81 12.84
C PRO A 343 -33.51 37.46 13.20
N ALA A 344 -32.90 36.85 12.18
CA ALA A 344 -31.79 35.87 12.23
C ALA A 344 -31.97 34.65 13.16
N ARG A 345 -32.52 33.55 12.64
CA ARG A 345 -32.95 32.36 13.42
C ARG A 345 -32.68 31.02 12.71
N ASP A 346 -32.88 29.95 13.48
CA ASP A 346 -33.16 28.56 13.08
C ASP A 346 -32.12 27.74 12.29
N GLN A 347 -31.55 26.72 12.94
CA GLN A 347 -30.99 25.52 12.29
C GLN A 347 -31.15 24.23 13.14
N TRP A 348 -31.28 23.07 12.49
CA TRP A 348 -31.11 21.72 13.08
C TRP A 348 -30.17 20.84 12.24
N ALA A 349 -29.55 19.86 12.90
CA ALA A 349 -28.56 18.96 12.32
C ALA A 349 -29.10 17.51 12.23
N CYS A 350 -29.19 16.94 11.02
CA CYS A 350 -29.72 15.59 10.83
C CYS A 350 -28.92 14.51 11.60
N GLN A 351 -29.56 13.88 12.59
CA GLN A 351 -28.96 12.90 13.53
C GLN A 351 -28.69 11.50 12.91
N SER A 352 -28.34 11.45 11.63
CA SER A 352 -27.77 10.30 10.91
C SER A 352 -26.66 10.72 9.94
N CYS A 353 -26.86 11.82 9.19
CA CYS A 353 -25.90 12.37 8.22
C CYS A 353 -26.15 13.86 7.89
N THR A 354 -26.19 14.69 8.94
CA THR A 354 -25.99 16.16 8.97
C THR A 354 -26.88 17.12 8.16
N PHE A 355 -27.51 16.72 7.06
CA PHE A 355 -28.37 17.57 6.21
C PHE A 355 -29.29 18.54 6.98
N GLU A 356 -29.37 19.78 6.50
CA GLU A 356 -29.74 20.95 7.31
C GLU A 356 -31.18 21.45 7.04
N ASN A 357 -31.83 22.00 8.07
CA ASN A 357 -33.13 22.70 8.01
C ASN A 357 -33.37 23.55 9.27
N GLU A 358 -34.62 23.98 9.54
CA GLU A 358 -35.10 24.85 10.65
C GLU A 358 -34.73 24.41 12.11
N ALA A 359 -35.11 25.12 13.19
CA ALA A 359 -34.67 24.73 14.55
C ALA A 359 -35.23 23.38 15.06
N ALA A 360 -36.32 22.91 14.47
CA ALA A 360 -37.12 21.77 14.91
C ALA A 360 -36.83 20.47 14.12
N ALA A 361 -35.65 20.35 13.48
CA ALA A 361 -35.22 19.14 12.65
C ALA A 361 -35.42 17.95 13.68
N VAL A 362 -36.24 16.93 13.35
CA VAL A 362 -36.47 15.76 14.22
C VAL A 362 -36.49 14.40 13.52
N LEU A 363 -36.41 14.30 12.17
CA LEU A 363 -36.50 13.02 11.45
C LEU A 363 -35.61 12.95 10.20
N CYS A 364 -34.58 12.10 10.27
CA CYS A 364 -33.91 11.33 9.21
C CYS A 364 -34.02 11.76 7.74
N ALA A 365 -33.84 13.04 7.38
CA ALA A 365 -34.16 13.55 6.03
C ALA A 365 -33.51 12.80 4.84
N ILE A 366 -32.36 12.15 5.06
CA ILE A 366 -31.64 11.34 4.07
C ILE A 366 -31.71 9.82 4.37
N CYS A 367 -31.99 9.42 5.62
CA CYS A 367 -32.15 8.02 6.02
C CYS A 367 -32.91 7.84 7.36
N GLU A 368 -34.15 7.34 7.26
CA GLU A 368 -35.09 6.74 8.24
C GLU A 368 -35.32 7.34 9.65
N ARG A 369 -34.30 7.86 10.33
CA ARG A 369 -34.20 7.81 11.80
C ARG A 369 -34.62 9.11 12.53
N PRO A 370 -35.48 9.05 13.56
CA PRO A 370 -35.79 10.20 14.40
C PRO A 370 -34.64 10.67 15.32
N ARG A 371 -34.56 11.98 15.58
CA ARG A 371 -33.64 12.66 16.53
C ARG A 371 -33.84 12.24 18.00
N LEU A 372 -35.02 11.69 18.31
CA LEU A 372 -35.50 11.39 19.68
C LEU A 372 -36.24 10.04 19.81
N ALA A 373 -36.31 9.22 18.75
CA ALA A 373 -37.15 8.01 18.69
C ALA A 373 -36.59 6.94 17.72
N GLN A 374 -37.40 5.94 17.35
CA GLN A 374 -37.02 4.74 16.60
C GLN A 374 -38.01 4.48 15.43
N PRO A 375 -37.61 3.86 14.30
CA PRO A 375 -38.47 3.69 13.11
C PRO A 375 -39.57 2.60 13.20
N PRO A 376 -40.62 2.64 12.33
CA PRO A 376 -41.65 1.60 12.17
C PRO A 376 -41.17 0.39 11.33
N SER A 377 -42.06 -0.54 10.94
CA SER A 377 -41.67 -1.79 10.24
C SER A 377 -42.77 -2.51 9.44
N LEU A 378 -42.33 -3.12 8.32
CA LEU A 378 -42.79 -4.36 7.66
C LEU A 378 -44.19 -4.49 6.98
N VAL A 379 -44.13 -4.80 5.66
CA VAL A 379 -45.09 -5.52 4.73
C VAL A 379 -46.50 -4.88 4.48
N VAL A 380 -47.18 -4.97 3.31
CA VAL A 380 -47.18 -5.90 2.14
C VAL A 380 -47.39 -5.17 0.78
N ASP A 381 -46.96 -5.82 -0.31
CA ASP A 381 -47.08 -5.48 -1.76
C ASP A 381 -48.49 -5.39 -2.37
N SER A 382 -48.61 -4.84 -3.61
CA SER A 382 -49.06 -5.63 -4.81
C SER A 382 -49.26 -4.84 -6.13
N HIS A 383 -48.62 -5.34 -7.20
CA HIS A 383 -48.97 -5.33 -8.66
C HIS A 383 -49.26 -4.02 -9.45
N ASP A 384 -48.95 -3.85 -10.75
CA ASP A 384 -48.11 -4.47 -11.80
C ASP A 384 -48.46 -3.74 -13.14
N ALA A 385 -47.69 -3.99 -14.21
CA ALA A 385 -47.87 -3.58 -15.62
C ALA A 385 -47.72 -2.09 -15.99
N GLY A 386 -47.05 -1.71 -17.09
CA GLY A 386 -46.23 -2.52 -18.01
C GLY A 386 -45.95 -1.83 -19.36
N VAL A 387 -44.74 -2.08 -19.92
CA VAL A 387 -44.33 -1.87 -21.34
C VAL A 387 -44.16 -0.42 -21.85
N CYS A 388 -42.90 0.01 -22.04
CA CYS A 388 -42.47 1.32 -22.57
C CYS A 388 -41.46 1.18 -23.74
N HIS A 389 -41.41 2.12 -24.71
CA HIS A 389 -40.57 1.93 -25.92
C HIS A 389 -40.16 3.20 -26.73
N LYS A 390 -38.98 3.11 -27.38
CA LYS A 390 -38.46 3.85 -28.58
C LYS A 390 -38.43 5.40 -28.70
N SER A 391 -37.23 5.96 -28.54
CA SER A 391 -36.30 6.51 -29.58
C SER A 391 -36.76 7.44 -30.74
N LEU A 392 -35.89 8.44 -31.00
CA LEU A 392 -35.57 9.18 -32.26
C LEU A 392 -36.35 10.44 -32.74
N LYS A 393 -35.62 11.58 -32.71
CA LYS A 393 -35.49 12.70 -33.69
C LYS A 393 -36.72 13.50 -34.20
N GLY A 394 -36.57 14.83 -34.29
CA GLY A 394 -37.27 15.64 -35.31
C GLY A 394 -37.53 17.15 -35.07
N ASP A 395 -36.47 17.97 -35.01
CA ASP A 395 -36.36 19.32 -35.62
C ASP A 395 -37.45 20.44 -35.55
N VAL A 396 -36.98 21.62 -35.07
CA VAL A 396 -36.97 22.94 -35.78
C VAL A 396 -38.09 24.01 -35.54
N LEU A 397 -37.73 24.95 -34.63
CA LEU A 397 -37.68 26.44 -34.77
C LEU A 397 -38.78 27.43 -34.28
N LEU A 398 -38.26 28.49 -33.62
CA LEU A 398 -38.71 29.90 -33.45
C LEU A 398 -39.88 30.20 -32.47
N SER A 399 -39.83 31.22 -31.58
CA SER A 399 -38.75 32.18 -31.23
C SER A 399 -38.98 32.88 -29.86
N SER A 400 -37.98 33.67 -29.43
CA SER A 400 -37.98 34.74 -28.41
C SER A 400 -38.18 34.42 -26.92
N ALA A 401 -37.06 34.14 -26.23
CA ALA A 401 -36.61 34.87 -25.03
C ALA A 401 -35.22 34.34 -24.62
N GLN A 402 -34.16 34.82 -25.29
CA GLN A 402 -32.80 34.49 -24.86
C GLN A 402 -32.46 35.28 -23.60
N SER A 403 -32.52 34.62 -22.45
CA SER A 403 -31.84 35.09 -21.25
C SER A 403 -30.35 35.11 -21.52
N GLU A 404 -29.74 36.29 -21.57
CA GLU A 404 -28.28 36.42 -21.59
C GLU A 404 -27.66 35.60 -20.44
N VAL A 405 -26.43 35.13 -20.62
CA VAL A 405 -25.65 34.42 -19.61
C VAL A 405 -24.19 34.84 -19.75
N TRP A 406 -23.51 35.09 -18.64
CA TRP A 406 -22.12 35.53 -18.59
C TRP A 406 -21.28 34.60 -17.72
N TYR A 407 -20.08 34.26 -18.19
CA TYR A 407 -19.15 33.42 -17.46
C TYR A 407 -18.28 34.30 -16.56
N CYS A 408 -18.06 33.89 -15.31
CA CYS A 408 -17.22 34.65 -14.39
C CYS A 408 -15.73 34.45 -14.73
N ASP A 409 -15.02 35.52 -15.05
CA ASP A 409 -13.58 35.47 -15.40
C ASP A 409 -12.67 34.88 -14.31
N HIS A 410 -13.16 34.78 -13.06
CA HIS A 410 -12.39 34.29 -11.92
C HIS A 410 -12.66 32.83 -11.53
N CYS A 411 -13.88 32.31 -11.75
CA CYS A 411 -14.25 30.94 -11.38
C CYS A 411 -14.90 30.15 -12.52
N THR A 412 -15.00 30.74 -13.72
CA THR A 412 -15.61 30.21 -14.95
C THR A 412 -17.10 29.84 -14.87
N PHE A 413 -17.74 29.98 -13.69
CA PHE A 413 -19.15 29.67 -13.50
C PHE A 413 -20.07 30.53 -14.38
N CYS A 414 -21.11 29.92 -14.95
CA CYS A 414 -22.06 30.55 -15.85
C CYS A 414 -23.21 31.18 -15.05
N ASN A 415 -23.36 32.50 -15.13
CA ASN A 415 -24.34 33.29 -14.38
C ASN A 415 -25.40 33.86 -15.32
N SER A 416 -26.66 33.91 -14.88
CA SER A 416 -27.74 34.53 -15.64
C SER A 416 -27.53 36.05 -15.80
N GLY A 417 -27.86 36.56 -17.00
CA GLY A 417 -27.48 37.89 -17.49
C GLY A 417 -28.21 39.06 -16.86
N SER A 418 -29.27 38.81 -16.10
CA SER A 418 -29.89 39.81 -15.21
C SER A 418 -29.08 40.05 -13.92
N VAL A 419 -28.17 39.13 -13.57
CA VAL A 419 -27.40 39.19 -12.32
C VAL A 419 -26.01 39.77 -12.59
N TRP A 420 -25.58 40.69 -11.73
CA TRP A 420 -24.29 41.38 -11.85
C TRP A 420 -23.23 40.85 -10.89
N VAL A 421 -23.55 39.82 -10.12
CA VAL A 421 -22.66 39.18 -9.14
C VAL A 421 -22.64 37.68 -9.42
N CYS A 422 -21.46 37.07 -9.41
CA CYS A 422 -21.37 35.64 -9.65
C CYS A 422 -21.90 34.83 -8.46
N ALA A 423 -22.82 33.91 -8.69
CA ALA A 423 -23.54 33.16 -7.66
C ALA A 423 -22.68 32.17 -6.84
N ILE A 424 -21.43 31.93 -7.26
CA ILE A 424 -20.50 30.99 -6.59
C ILE A 424 -19.37 31.72 -5.86
N CYS A 425 -18.76 32.74 -6.49
CA CYS A 425 -17.62 33.46 -5.90
C CYS A 425 -17.96 34.88 -5.39
N ASN A 426 -19.23 35.29 -5.48
CA ASN A 426 -19.76 36.58 -5.05
C ASN A 426 -19.02 37.83 -5.59
N ARG A 427 -18.27 37.70 -6.69
CA ARG A 427 -17.61 38.84 -7.37
C ARG A 427 -18.52 39.49 -8.41
N THR A 428 -18.46 40.83 -8.45
CA THR A 428 -19.27 41.68 -9.33
C THR A 428 -18.70 41.78 -10.76
N ARG A 429 -19.60 41.94 -11.74
CA ARG A 429 -19.42 41.96 -13.20
C ARG A 429 -18.76 43.26 -13.66
N ASN A 430 -17.42 43.27 -13.66
CA ASN A 430 -16.56 44.38 -14.08
C ASN A 430 -17.03 45.02 -15.40
N SER A 431 -17.19 46.34 -15.42
CA SER A 431 -17.83 47.06 -16.55
C SER A 431 -17.14 48.40 -16.85
N ILE A 432 -16.08 48.40 -17.66
CA ILE A 432 -15.66 49.57 -18.47
C ILE A 432 -15.29 49.07 -19.88
N PRO A 433 -15.88 49.61 -20.96
CA PRO A 433 -15.67 49.10 -22.31
C PRO A 433 -14.40 49.66 -22.97
N VAL A 434 -13.64 48.80 -23.65
CA VAL A 434 -12.59 49.21 -24.60
C VAL A 434 -13.08 48.91 -26.02
N GLN A 435 -13.17 49.95 -26.86
CA GLN A 435 -13.52 49.80 -28.27
C GLN A 435 -12.34 49.21 -29.07
N ASN A 436 -12.65 48.30 -30.00
CA ASN A 436 -11.68 47.70 -30.91
C ASN A 436 -11.17 48.72 -31.94
N ALA A 437 -9.85 48.78 -32.17
CA ALA A 437 -9.27 49.22 -33.43
C ALA A 437 -7.88 48.60 -33.71
N LEU A 438 -7.87 47.62 -34.63
CA LEU A 438 -6.88 47.42 -35.71
C LEU A 438 -5.36 47.23 -35.41
N ARG A 439 -4.88 46.05 -35.84
CA ARG A 439 -3.49 45.73 -36.25
C ARG A 439 -2.98 46.66 -37.39
N PRO A 440 -1.66 46.88 -37.62
CA PRO A 440 -0.70 45.79 -37.95
C PRO A 440 0.77 45.93 -37.46
N CYS A 441 1.59 44.97 -37.90
CA CYS A 441 2.99 44.68 -37.53
C CYS A 441 4.03 45.79 -37.80
N ALA A 442 5.14 45.80 -37.03
CA ALA A 442 6.46 45.26 -37.44
C ALA A 442 7.64 45.82 -36.61
N ASN A 443 8.62 44.96 -36.27
CA ASN A 443 10.06 45.25 -36.06
C ASN A 443 10.45 46.32 -34.98
N SER A 444 11.67 46.42 -34.44
CA SER A 444 12.85 45.54 -34.31
C SER A 444 13.77 46.11 -33.19
N LEU A 445 14.61 45.24 -32.61
CA LEU A 445 15.94 45.47 -32.00
C LEU A 445 16.30 46.75 -31.16
N GLU A 446 17.04 46.45 -30.09
CA GLU A 446 18.25 47.15 -29.59
C GLU A 446 18.18 48.47 -28.77
N LYS A 447 18.43 48.30 -27.46
CA LYS A 447 19.71 48.57 -26.76
C LYS A 447 20.27 50.02 -26.71
N GLU A 448 20.43 50.46 -25.45
CA GLU A 448 21.44 51.39 -24.90
C GLU A 448 21.26 52.93 -24.93
N LEU A 449 21.89 53.53 -23.91
CA LEU A 449 21.99 54.94 -23.47
C LEU A 449 22.66 55.87 -24.51
N PRO A 450 22.68 57.23 -24.37
CA PRO A 450 22.75 58.01 -23.11
C PRO A 450 22.00 59.37 -23.03
N LYS A 451 22.15 60.07 -21.88
CA LYS A 451 21.87 61.52 -21.70
C LYS A 451 22.97 62.37 -22.38
N PRO A 452 22.75 63.66 -22.73
CA PRO A 452 22.97 64.74 -21.74
C PRO A 452 22.17 66.06 -21.96
N GLY A 453 22.28 66.99 -20.98
CA GLY A 453 22.40 68.44 -21.29
C GLY A 453 21.15 69.31 -21.29
N SER A 454 21.02 70.16 -20.26
CA SER A 454 20.17 71.37 -20.21
C SER A 454 20.79 72.53 -21.04
N PRO A 455 20.12 73.68 -21.31
CA PRO A 455 19.89 74.71 -20.26
C PRO A 455 18.67 75.69 -20.39
N GLN A 456 18.18 76.14 -19.23
CA GLN A 456 17.78 77.54 -18.85
C GLN A 456 16.66 78.28 -19.64
N HIS A 457 15.69 78.94 -19.00
CA HIS A 457 15.93 80.17 -18.23
C HIS A 457 14.86 80.51 -17.15
N LEU A 458 15.34 80.63 -15.91
CA LEU A 458 15.03 81.64 -14.86
C LEU A 458 13.65 82.32 -14.76
N SER A 459 13.00 82.14 -13.60
CA SER A 459 12.96 83.17 -12.53
C SER A 459 12.43 82.56 -11.21
N ALA A 460 12.77 83.17 -10.07
CA ALA A 460 12.70 82.51 -8.74
C ALA A 460 11.76 83.19 -7.74
N SER A 461 11.21 82.39 -6.81
CA SER A 461 10.94 82.76 -5.40
C SER A 461 10.68 81.50 -4.55
N LEU A 462 10.94 81.59 -3.24
CA LEU A 462 11.11 80.48 -2.29
C LEU A 462 9.80 80.05 -1.55
N PRO A 463 9.78 78.94 -0.78
CA PRO A 463 8.57 78.15 -0.54
C PRO A 463 7.85 78.40 0.80
N GLY A 464 6.59 77.94 0.88
CA GLY A 464 5.81 77.77 2.11
C GLY A 464 4.84 76.58 1.97
N PRO A 465 4.66 75.72 3.00
CA PRO A 465 4.01 74.41 2.83
C PRO A 465 2.52 74.40 3.21
N CYS A 466 1.73 73.62 2.49
CA CYS A 466 0.45 73.09 2.98
C CYS A 466 0.26 71.67 2.44
N GLY A 467 0.58 70.67 3.25
CA GLY A 467 0.28 69.27 2.96
C GLY A 467 -1.12 68.95 3.46
N ASP A 468 -1.94 68.33 2.60
CA ASP A 468 -3.30 67.91 2.95
C ASP A 468 -3.28 66.92 4.14
N PRO A 469 -3.88 67.27 5.30
CA PRO A 469 -3.86 66.41 6.48
C PRO A 469 -4.63 65.10 6.27
N GLU A 470 -5.62 65.06 5.38
CA GLU A 470 -6.35 63.84 5.05
C GLU A 470 -5.47 62.87 4.26
N LYS A 471 -4.64 63.39 3.34
CA LYS A 471 -3.63 62.59 2.66
C LYS A 471 -2.61 62.00 3.64
N HIS A 472 -2.14 62.78 4.61
CA HIS A 472 -1.22 62.28 5.63
C HIS A 472 -1.87 61.19 6.51
N ARG A 473 -3.15 61.33 6.85
CA ARG A 473 -3.93 60.31 7.56
C ARG A 473 -4.08 59.02 6.73
N GLN A 474 -4.36 59.13 5.44
CA GLN A 474 -4.48 57.99 4.53
C GLN A 474 -3.14 57.27 4.30
N ASP A 475 -2.05 58.00 4.15
CA ASP A 475 -0.71 57.41 4.00
C ASP A 475 -0.25 56.73 5.30
N LYS A 476 -0.61 57.27 6.48
CA LYS A 476 -0.38 56.62 7.78
C LYS A 476 -1.19 55.31 7.91
N MET A 477 -2.51 55.34 7.68
CA MET A 477 -3.35 54.13 7.73
C MET A 477 -2.89 53.07 6.72
N ARG A 478 -2.43 53.48 5.52
CA ARG A 478 -1.85 52.57 4.54
C ARG A 478 -0.59 51.89 5.09
N MET A 479 0.31 52.65 5.72
CA MET A 479 1.53 52.10 6.33
C MET A 479 1.21 51.10 7.46
N GLU A 480 0.31 51.47 8.38
CA GLU A 480 -0.14 50.60 9.48
C GLU A 480 -0.83 49.32 8.94
N SER A 481 -1.65 49.43 7.89
CA SER A 481 -2.29 48.27 7.25
C SER A 481 -1.29 47.33 6.55
N LEU A 482 -0.23 47.87 5.94
CA LEU A 482 0.82 47.07 5.32
C LEU A 482 1.68 46.35 6.37
N GLN A 483 1.95 47.01 7.50
CA GLN A 483 2.65 46.40 8.64
C GLN A 483 1.83 45.25 9.23
N LEU A 484 0.52 45.44 9.43
CA LEU A 484 -0.40 44.38 9.87
C LEU A 484 -0.42 43.18 8.90
N VAL A 485 -0.53 43.43 7.59
CA VAL A 485 -0.49 42.36 6.57
C VAL A 485 0.84 41.62 6.60
N SER A 486 1.96 42.31 6.81
CA SER A 486 3.28 41.66 6.95
C SER A 486 3.34 40.74 8.18
N MET A 487 2.79 41.16 9.33
CA MET A 487 2.74 40.34 10.54
C MET A 487 1.81 39.13 10.41
N ILE A 488 0.70 39.26 9.68
CA ILE A 488 -0.19 38.14 9.36
C ILE A 488 0.51 37.14 8.43
N GLN A 489 1.17 37.61 7.37
CA GLN A 489 1.92 36.73 6.45
C GLN A 489 3.05 35.98 7.15
N GLU A 490 3.77 36.64 8.07
CA GLU A 490 4.77 36.00 8.93
C GLU A 490 4.12 34.95 9.84
N GLY A 491 2.98 35.26 10.46
CA GLY A 491 2.19 34.34 11.28
C GLY A 491 1.70 33.11 10.53
N GLU A 492 1.10 33.29 9.36
CA GLU A 492 0.61 32.21 8.49
C GLU A 492 1.76 31.30 8.03
N SER A 493 2.91 31.88 7.64
CA SER A 493 4.12 31.11 7.29
C SER A 493 4.66 30.27 8.45
N ALA A 494 4.30 30.65 9.68
CA ALA A 494 4.68 30.01 10.93
C ALA A 494 3.57 29.15 11.56
N GLY A 495 2.42 28.99 10.88
CA GLY A 495 1.30 28.14 11.29
C GLY A 495 0.29 28.78 12.26
N ALA A 496 0.34 30.11 12.47
CA ALA A 496 -0.66 30.85 13.25
C ALA A 496 -1.76 31.43 12.34
N SER A 497 -3.00 31.46 12.82
CA SER A 497 -4.12 32.04 12.06
C SER A 497 -4.13 33.58 12.09
N PRO A 498 -4.72 34.25 11.08
CA PRO A 498 -4.91 35.71 11.09
C PRO A 498 -5.65 36.21 12.33
N GLU A 499 -6.63 35.45 12.82
CA GLU A 499 -7.41 35.74 14.02
C GLU A 499 -6.55 35.69 15.30
N GLU A 500 -5.58 34.77 15.38
CA GLU A 500 -4.63 34.68 16.49
C GLU A 500 -3.64 35.84 16.48
N ILE A 501 -3.09 36.18 15.32
CA ILE A 501 -2.20 37.34 15.15
C ILE A 501 -2.94 38.63 15.51
N PHE A 502 -4.17 38.81 15.01
CA PHE A 502 -5.00 39.97 15.33
C PHE A 502 -5.36 40.05 16.82
N SER A 503 -5.78 38.94 17.44
CA SER A 503 -6.13 38.89 18.86
C SER A 503 -4.91 39.13 19.77
N ALA A 504 -3.74 38.64 19.40
CA ALA A 504 -2.49 38.90 20.11
C ALA A 504 -2.09 40.38 20.06
N LEU A 505 -2.20 41.01 18.89
CA LEU A 505 -1.96 42.45 18.71
C LEU A 505 -2.93 43.29 19.56
N GLN A 506 -4.20 42.93 19.58
CA GLN A 506 -5.24 43.64 20.34
C GLN A 506 -5.00 43.52 21.86
N TYR A 507 -4.75 42.31 22.35
CA TYR A 507 -4.57 42.03 23.78
C TYR A 507 -3.25 42.57 24.35
N SER A 508 -2.12 42.35 23.65
CA SER A 508 -0.79 42.63 24.19
C SER A 508 -0.18 43.97 23.73
N GLY A 509 -0.70 44.56 22.65
CA GLY A 509 -0.13 45.76 22.03
C GLY A 509 1.29 45.59 21.47
N THR A 510 1.78 44.34 21.34
CA THR A 510 3.15 44.03 20.91
C THR A 510 3.35 44.27 19.42
N GLU A 511 4.56 44.65 19.00
CA GLU A 511 4.95 44.67 17.58
C GLU A 511 5.43 43.30 17.06
N VAL A 512 5.50 42.28 17.93
CA VAL A 512 5.97 40.91 17.61
C VAL A 512 4.96 39.82 18.01
N PRO A 513 3.75 39.81 17.41
CA PRO A 513 2.63 38.96 17.86
C PRO A 513 2.93 37.45 17.79
N LEU A 514 3.68 37.00 16.79
CA LEU A 514 4.05 35.59 16.63
C LEU A 514 4.93 35.07 17.78
N GLN A 515 5.83 35.90 18.31
CA GLN A 515 6.65 35.53 19.45
C GLN A 515 5.81 35.46 20.72
N TRP A 516 4.92 36.45 20.92
CA TRP A 516 4.00 36.52 22.05
C TRP A 516 3.03 35.32 22.10
N LEU A 517 2.48 34.91 20.94
CA LEU A 517 1.64 33.72 20.81
C LEU A 517 2.36 32.42 21.23
N ARG A 518 3.69 32.37 21.12
CA ARG A 518 4.51 31.20 21.47
C ARG A 518 4.96 31.15 22.93
N SER A 519 5.00 32.28 23.64
CA SER A 519 5.45 32.34 25.04
C SER A 519 4.35 32.64 26.05
N GLU A 520 3.45 33.58 25.76
CA GLU A 520 2.50 34.11 26.75
C GLU A 520 1.08 33.55 26.61
N LEU A 521 0.68 33.11 25.42
CA LEU A 521 -0.71 32.72 25.14
C LEU A 521 -1.21 31.62 26.09
N SER A 522 -0.40 30.61 26.40
CA SER A 522 -0.77 29.52 27.32
C SER A 522 -1.23 30.04 28.67
N TYR A 523 -0.48 30.97 29.27
CA TYR A 523 -0.81 31.58 30.56
C TYR A 523 -2.09 32.42 30.49
N VAL A 524 -2.31 33.15 29.39
CA VAL A 524 -3.55 33.92 29.19
C VAL A 524 -4.76 33.00 29.06
N LEU A 525 -4.64 31.87 28.36
CA LEU A 525 -5.73 30.91 28.20
C LEU A 525 -6.04 30.15 29.48
N GLU A 526 -5.03 29.81 30.28
CA GLU A 526 -5.19 29.26 31.63
C GLU A 526 -5.90 30.27 32.54
N MET A 527 -5.49 31.54 32.51
CA MET A 527 -6.13 32.62 33.26
C MET A 527 -7.60 32.84 32.84
N VAL A 528 -7.92 32.80 31.54
CA VAL A 528 -9.32 32.88 31.06
C VAL A 528 -10.14 31.67 31.54
N ALA A 529 -9.57 30.46 31.52
CA ALA A 529 -10.25 29.26 32.00
C ALA A 529 -10.49 29.30 33.52
N GLU A 530 -9.52 29.79 34.30
CA GLU A 530 -9.63 29.93 35.74
C GLU A 530 -10.66 31.00 36.12
N LEU A 531 -10.58 32.20 35.53
CA LEU A 531 -11.52 33.30 35.79
C LEU A 531 -12.96 32.93 35.39
N ALA A 532 -13.15 32.18 34.30
CA ALA A 532 -14.46 31.63 33.93
C ALA A 532 -15.00 30.63 34.98
N GLY A 533 -14.13 29.77 35.53
CA GLY A 533 -14.45 28.85 36.62
C GLY A 533 -14.78 29.56 37.93
N GLN A 534 -14.11 30.68 38.23
CA GLN A 534 -14.41 31.54 39.39
C GLN A 534 -15.72 32.33 39.22
N GLN A 535 -16.06 32.74 37.99
CA GLN A 535 -17.27 33.53 37.69
C GLN A 535 -18.57 32.69 37.78
N ASP A 536 -18.55 31.42 37.35
CA ASP A 536 -19.66 30.48 37.56
C ASP A 536 -19.17 29.08 37.98
N PRO A 537 -18.92 28.85 39.29
CA PRO A 537 -18.49 27.55 39.81
C PRO A 537 -19.46 26.40 39.53
N GLY A 538 -20.72 26.69 39.15
CA GLY A 538 -21.72 25.69 38.81
C GLY A 538 -21.48 24.97 37.47
N LEU A 539 -20.55 25.48 36.64
CA LEU A 539 -20.21 24.92 35.32
C LEU A 539 -18.96 24.02 35.31
N GLY A 540 -18.30 23.88 36.47
CA GLY A 540 -17.10 23.06 36.65
C GLY A 540 -15.85 23.65 36.01
N ALA A 541 -14.80 22.84 35.88
CA ALA A 541 -13.56 23.26 35.24
C ALA A 541 -13.75 23.49 33.73
N PHE A 542 -13.09 24.53 33.21
CA PHE A 542 -13.06 24.90 31.80
C PHE A 542 -11.75 24.43 31.16
N SER A 543 -11.80 23.97 29.91
CA SER A 543 -10.60 23.56 29.18
C SER A 543 -9.91 24.74 28.49
N CYS A 544 -8.58 24.68 28.32
CA CYS A 544 -7.84 25.70 27.57
C CYS A 544 -8.30 25.84 26.11
N GLN A 545 -8.95 24.81 25.54
CA GLN A 545 -9.56 24.86 24.21
C GLN A 545 -10.85 25.71 24.19
N GLU A 546 -11.66 25.64 25.24
CA GLU A 546 -12.84 26.52 25.39
C GLU A 546 -12.42 27.97 25.63
N ALA A 547 -11.41 28.19 26.48
CA ALA A 547 -10.80 29.50 26.68
C ALA A 547 -10.20 30.06 25.38
N ARG A 548 -9.45 29.27 24.60
CA ARG A 548 -8.88 29.69 23.30
C ARG A 548 -9.96 30.12 22.33
N LYS A 549 -11.04 29.35 22.23
CA LYS A 549 -12.16 29.71 21.35
C LYS A 549 -12.82 31.03 21.80
N ALA A 550 -13.15 31.17 23.08
CA ALA A 550 -13.77 32.40 23.58
C ALA A 550 -12.85 33.63 23.46
N TRP A 551 -11.54 33.45 23.63
CA TRP A 551 -10.53 34.50 23.45
C TRP A 551 -10.42 34.96 21.99
N LEU A 552 -10.48 34.03 21.02
CA LEU A 552 -10.50 34.38 19.59
C LEU A 552 -11.84 34.99 19.15
N ASP A 553 -12.96 34.42 19.59
CA ASP A 553 -14.32 34.95 19.33
C ASP A 553 -14.51 36.38 19.89
N ARG A 554 -13.63 36.81 20.82
CA ARG A 554 -13.60 38.15 21.45
C ARG A 554 -12.34 38.95 21.14
N HIS A 555 -11.64 38.58 20.07
CA HIS A 555 -10.50 39.32 19.52
C HIS A 555 -9.42 39.66 20.55
N GLY A 556 -9.19 38.77 21.52
CA GLY A 556 -8.18 38.92 22.56
C GLY A 556 -8.65 39.60 23.85
N ASN A 557 -9.83 40.23 23.90
CA ASN A 557 -10.31 40.92 25.11
C ASN A 557 -10.58 39.93 26.25
N LEU A 558 -9.85 40.05 27.37
CA LEU A 558 -9.89 39.11 28.49
C LEU A 558 -11.27 39.00 29.15
N ASP A 559 -11.87 40.13 29.52
CA ASP A 559 -13.13 40.15 30.29
C ASP A 559 -14.29 39.64 29.44
N GLU A 560 -14.35 40.05 28.17
CA GLU A 560 -15.34 39.55 27.22
C GLU A 560 -15.14 38.06 26.90
N ALA A 561 -13.88 37.60 26.81
CA ALA A 561 -13.56 36.19 26.58
C ALA A 561 -13.99 35.31 27.76
N VAL A 562 -13.75 35.76 29.00
CA VAL A 562 -14.23 35.09 30.22
C VAL A 562 -15.76 34.97 30.20
N GLU A 563 -16.47 36.07 29.92
CA GLU A 563 -17.93 36.05 29.81
C GLU A 563 -18.45 35.12 28.69
N GLU A 564 -17.84 35.15 27.50
CA GLU A 564 -18.25 34.26 26.40
C GLU A 564 -17.93 32.80 26.70
N CYS A 565 -16.82 32.51 27.38
CA CYS A 565 -16.47 31.17 27.81
C CYS A 565 -17.56 30.60 28.72
N VAL A 566 -17.97 31.35 29.76
CA VAL A 566 -19.09 31.01 30.66
C VAL A 566 -20.42 30.88 29.90
N ARG A 567 -20.74 31.85 29.03
CA ARG A 567 -21.98 31.88 28.23
C ARG A 567 -22.08 30.69 27.26
N ALA A 568 -20.99 30.34 26.59
CA ALA A 568 -20.91 29.19 25.69
C ALA A 568 -20.99 27.87 26.47
N ARG A 569 -20.26 27.73 27.58
CA ARG A 569 -20.32 26.55 28.45
C ARG A 569 -21.73 26.32 29.00
N ARG A 570 -22.40 27.37 29.49
CA ARG A 570 -23.78 27.30 29.98
C ARG A 570 -24.76 26.81 28.90
N ARG A 571 -24.62 27.29 27.65
CA ARG A 571 -25.41 26.78 26.50
C ARG A 571 -25.17 25.28 26.25
N LYS A 572 -23.90 24.84 26.18
CA LYS A 572 -23.53 23.43 25.98
C LYS A 572 -24.04 22.49 27.09
N VAL A 573 -23.98 22.95 28.34
CA VAL A 573 -24.49 22.18 29.50
C VAL A 573 -26.01 22.09 29.46
N GLN A 574 -26.72 23.17 29.11
CA GLN A 574 -28.17 23.15 28.91
C GLN A 574 -28.59 22.24 27.75
N GLU A 575 -27.80 22.19 26.67
CA GLU A 575 -28.00 21.29 25.54
C GLU A 575 -27.89 19.82 25.97
N LEU A 576 -26.81 19.41 26.64
CA LEU A 576 -26.67 18.05 27.17
C LEU A 576 -27.74 17.70 28.22
N GLN A 577 -28.12 18.68 29.06
CA GLN A 577 -29.19 18.51 30.04
C GLN A 577 -30.55 18.28 29.37
N SER A 578 -30.84 18.95 28.25
CA SER A 578 -32.05 18.72 27.44
C SER A 578 -32.12 17.30 26.84
N LEU A 579 -30.94 16.67 26.65
CA LEU A 579 -30.79 15.29 26.19
C LEU A 579 -30.78 14.26 27.35
N GLY A 580 -31.05 14.70 28.58
CA GLY A 580 -31.11 13.81 29.75
C GLY A 580 -29.74 13.47 30.35
N PHE A 581 -28.73 14.31 30.13
CA PHE A 581 -27.39 14.24 30.71
C PHE A 581 -27.00 15.58 31.35
N GLY A 582 -27.50 15.82 32.56
CA GLY A 582 -27.16 17.02 33.34
C GLY A 582 -25.82 16.90 34.07
N PRO A 583 -25.49 17.90 34.91
CA PRO A 583 -24.24 17.94 35.67
C PRO A 583 -24.02 16.72 36.59
N LYS A 584 -25.11 16.13 37.10
CA LYS A 584 -25.07 14.93 37.98
C LYS A 584 -24.75 13.65 37.21
N GLU A 585 -25.06 13.64 35.91
CA GLU A 585 -24.81 12.54 34.99
C GLU A 585 -23.41 12.62 34.34
N GLY A 586 -22.54 13.52 34.82
CA GLY A 586 -21.13 13.63 34.38
C GLY A 586 -20.87 14.57 33.21
N SER A 587 -21.87 15.34 32.76
CA SER A 587 -21.73 16.17 31.54
C SER A 587 -20.66 17.26 31.63
N LEU A 588 -20.42 17.83 32.81
CA LEU A 588 -19.33 18.80 33.04
C LEU A 588 -17.95 18.15 32.84
N GLN A 589 -17.77 16.92 33.34
CA GLN A 589 -16.53 16.17 33.21
C GLN A 589 -16.28 15.76 31.75
N ALA A 590 -17.31 15.26 31.07
CA ALA A 590 -17.23 14.86 29.67
C ALA A 590 -16.94 16.06 28.73
N LEU A 591 -17.57 17.22 28.97
CA LEU A 591 -17.25 18.45 28.22
C LEU A 591 -15.84 18.94 28.52
N PHE A 592 -15.34 18.87 29.77
CA PHE A 592 -13.95 19.24 30.09
C PHE A 592 -12.93 18.33 29.37
N GLN A 593 -13.14 17.01 29.42
CA GLN A 593 -12.26 16.02 28.79
C GLN A 593 -12.23 16.08 27.25
N HIS A 594 -13.27 16.65 26.64
CA HIS A 594 -13.40 16.77 25.18
C HIS A 594 -13.35 18.21 24.66
N GLY A 595 -12.71 19.14 25.39
CA GLY A 595 -12.49 20.51 24.88
C GLY A 595 -13.78 21.31 24.65
N GLY A 596 -14.86 20.94 25.34
CA GLY A 596 -16.20 21.48 25.15
C GLY A 596 -16.92 21.00 23.88
N ASP A 597 -16.52 19.88 23.26
CA ASP A 597 -17.25 19.23 22.15
C ASP A 597 -18.48 18.47 22.68
N VAL A 598 -19.66 18.97 22.33
CA VAL A 598 -20.96 18.42 22.76
C VAL A 598 -21.22 17.02 22.16
N ALA A 599 -20.80 16.76 20.91
CA ALA A 599 -21.05 15.49 20.24
C ALA A 599 -20.17 14.36 20.79
N ARG A 600 -18.90 14.67 21.07
CA ARG A 600 -17.97 13.73 21.75
C ARG A 600 -18.42 13.45 23.18
N ALA A 601 -18.74 14.50 23.95
CA ALA A 601 -19.27 14.35 25.30
C ALA A 601 -20.57 13.51 25.32
N LEU A 602 -21.52 13.77 24.42
CA LEU A 602 -22.76 12.99 24.32
C LEU A 602 -22.48 11.51 23.99
N THR A 603 -21.53 11.24 23.09
CA THR A 603 -21.17 9.86 22.70
C THR A 603 -20.61 9.08 23.90
N GLU A 604 -19.74 9.70 24.69
CA GLU A 604 -19.18 9.09 25.90
C GLU A 604 -20.25 8.84 26.97
N LEU A 605 -21.11 9.83 27.22
CA LEU A 605 -22.21 9.73 28.19
C LEU A 605 -23.23 8.65 27.79
N GLN A 606 -23.53 8.52 26.50
CA GLN A 606 -24.37 7.44 25.97
C GLN A 606 -23.71 6.06 26.12
N ARG A 607 -22.40 5.94 25.87
CA ARG A 607 -21.63 4.70 26.08
C ARG A 607 -21.69 4.25 27.54
N GLN A 608 -21.40 5.15 28.47
CA GLN A 608 -21.45 4.86 29.91
C GLN A 608 -22.85 4.42 30.37
N ARG A 609 -23.92 5.03 29.83
CA ARG A 609 -25.32 4.65 30.12
C ARG A 609 -25.71 3.28 29.54
N LEU A 610 -25.06 2.84 28.47
CA LEU A 610 -25.31 1.54 27.81
C LEU A 610 -24.42 0.41 28.36
N GLU A 611 -23.33 0.71 29.08
CA GLU A 611 -22.40 -0.29 29.61
C GLU A 611 -23.07 -1.38 30.48
N PRO A 612 -24.04 -1.08 31.37
CA PRO A 612 -24.75 -2.13 32.11
C PRO A 612 -25.60 -3.05 31.22
N PHE A 613 -26.06 -2.57 30.06
CA PHE A 613 -26.77 -3.40 29.08
C PHE A 613 -25.79 -4.23 28.24
N HIS A 614 -24.62 -3.67 27.92
CA HIS A 614 -23.52 -4.38 27.27
C HIS A 614 -23.06 -5.58 28.12
N GLN A 615 -22.80 -5.36 29.42
CA GLN A 615 -22.46 -6.43 30.37
C GLN A 615 -23.54 -7.54 30.41
N ARG A 616 -24.82 -7.16 30.54
CA ARG A 616 -25.95 -8.12 30.51
C ARG A 616 -26.14 -8.88 29.20
N LEU A 617 -25.57 -8.40 28.09
CA LEU A 617 -25.56 -9.11 26.82
C LEU A 617 -24.54 -10.27 26.83
N TRP A 618 -23.47 -10.14 27.62
CA TRP A 618 -22.38 -11.10 27.78
C TRP A 618 -22.43 -11.90 29.10
N ASP A 619 -23.38 -11.62 30.01
CA ASP A 619 -23.75 -12.45 31.19
C ASP A 619 -24.30 -13.85 30.81
N ARG A 620 -23.96 -14.36 29.62
CA ARG A 620 -24.57 -15.51 28.95
C ARG A 620 -23.54 -16.27 28.11
N GLY A 621 -23.81 -17.56 27.90
CA GLY A 621 -23.05 -18.36 26.96
C GLY A 621 -23.26 -17.91 25.51
N PRO A 622 -22.37 -18.31 24.58
CA PRO A 622 -22.46 -17.97 23.17
C PRO A 622 -23.71 -18.61 22.54
N GLU A 623 -24.71 -17.81 22.22
CA GLU A 623 -25.80 -18.22 21.33
C GLU A 623 -25.31 -18.32 19.86
N PRO A 624 -25.94 -19.18 19.04
CA PRO A 624 -25.69 -19.22 17.60
C PRO A 624 -26.01 -17.88 16.92
N THR A 625 -25.54 -17.73 15.68
CA THR A 625 -25.72 -16.53 14.86
C THR A 625 -27.17 -16.00 14.92
N PRO A 626 -27.39 -14.73 15.32
CA PRO A 626 -28.75 -14.21 15.49
C PRO A 626 -29.59 -14.35 14.22
N CYS A 627 -30.86 -14.71 14.40
CA CYS A 627 -31.85 -14.54 13.34
C CYS A 627 -32.10 -13.05 13.13
N TRP A 628 -31.61 -12.49 12.02
CA TRP A 628 -31.74 -11.07 11.69
C TRP A 628 -33.17 -10.69 11.28
N ASP A 629 -34.03 -11.68 11.04
CA ASP A 629 -35.45 -11.51 10.74
C ASP A 629 -36.33 -11.48 12.03
N GLY A 630 -35.70 -11.40 13.20
CA GLY A 630 -36.39 -11.24 14.49
C GLY A 630 -37.16 -9.92 14.58
N LEU A 631 -38.34 -9.98 15.20
CA LEU A 631 -39.33 -8.88 15.16
C LEU A 631 -38.85 -7.58 15.84
N ASP A 632 -38.14 -7.65 16.97
CA ASP A 632 -37.63 -6.45 17.63
C ASP A 632 -36.33 -5.94 16.99
N ARG A 633 -36.50 -5.07 15.99
CA ARG A 633 -35.40 -4.26 15.42
C ARG A 633 -34.58 -3.56 16.50
N GLN A 634 -35.19 -3.09 17.61
CA GLN A 634 -34.44 -2.32 18.61
C GLN A 634 -33.35 -3.17 19.27
N SER A 635 -33.67 -4.38 19.71
CA SER A 635 -32.72 -5.33 20.28
C SER A 635 -31.60 -5.68 19.29
N LEU A 636 -31.94 -5.90 18.01
CA LEU A 636 -30.96 -6.18 16.96
C LEU A 636 -30.04 -4.98 16.66
N VAL A 637 -30.57 -3.76 16.59
CA VAL A 637 -29.80 -2.51 16.41
C VAL A 637 -28.90 -2.27 17.62
N ARG A 638 -29.41 -2.40 18.85
CA ARG A 638 -28.62 -2.28 20.09
C ARG A 638 -27.51 -3.33 20.14
N ARG A 639 -27.79 -4.57 19.72
CA ARG A 639 -26.79 -5.65 19.61
C ARG A 639 -25.73 -5.34 18.57
N LEU A 640 -26.10 -4.87 17.38
CA LEU A 640 -25.13 -4.48 16.33
C LEU A 640 -24.25 -3.32 16.80
N LEU A 641 -24.85 -2.30 17.42
CA LEU A 641 -24.14 -1.13 17.95
C LEU A 641 -23.14 -1.53 19.05
N ALA A 642 -23.56 -2.37 20.00
CA ALA A 642 -22.74 -2.78 21.14
C ALA A 642 -21.64 -3.80 20.75
N VAL A 643 -21.99 -4.86 20.01
CA VAL A 643 -21.05 -5.95 19.66
C VAL A 643 -20.05 -5.52 18.59
N TYR A 644 -20.49 -4.73 17.60
CA TYR A 644 -19.66 -4.34 16.46
C TYR A 644 -19.28 -2.86 16.46
N THR A 645 -19.34 -2.19 17.62
CA THR A 645 -18.81 -0.82 17.85
C THR A 645 -19.08 0.15 16.69
N LEU A 646 -20.32 0.17 16.20
CA LEU A 646 -20.70 0.97 15.04
C LEU A 646 -20.77 2.47 15.38
N PRO A 647 -20.46 3.40 14.45
CA PRO A 647 -20.29 4.82 14.78
C PRO A 647 -21.54 5.54 15.30
N SER A 648 -22.75 5.03 15.02
CA SER A 648 -24.00 5.58 15.53
C SER A 648 -25.14 4.57 15.44
N TRP A 649 -26.25 4.85 16.14
CA TRP A 649 -27.50 4.10 16.01
C TRP A 649 -27.98 4.03 14.54
N GLY A 650 -27.86 5.12 13.78
CA GLY A 650 -28.21 5.14 12.35
C GLY A 650 -27.31 4.24 11.49
N ARG A 651 -26.02 4.09 11.83
CA ARG A 651 -25.14 3.09 11.19
C ARG A 651 -25.56 1.66 11.56
N ALA A 652 -25.98 1.42 12.80
CA ALA A 652 -26.49 0.10 13.20
C ALA A 652 -27.85 -0.25 12.54
N GLU A 653 -28.74 0.72 12.32
CA GLU A 653 -29.96 0.56 11.53
C GLU A 653 -29.68 0.29 10.05
N LEU A 654 -28.73 1.03 9.45
CA LEU A 654 -28.31 0.82 8.07
C LEU A 654 -27.71 -0.58 7.89
N ALA A 655 -26.85 -1.03 8.80
CA ALA A 655 -26.30 -2.39 8.79
C ALA A 655 -27.41 -3.45 8.90
N LEU A 656 -28.34 -3.32 9.86
CA LEU A 656 -29.49 -4.24 9.98
C LEU A 656 -30.33 -4.28 8.69
N SER A 657 -30.59 -3.11 8.11
CA SER A 657 -31.41 -2.99 6.91
C SER A 657 -30.75 -3.54 5.64
N LEU A 658 -29.42 -3.70 5.61
CA LEU A 658 -28.68 -4.36 4.52
C LEU A 658 -28.64 -5.89 4.73
N LEU A 659 -28.63 -6.35 5.98
CA LEU A 659 -28.66 -7.78 6.33
C LEU A 659 -30.04 -8.43 6.14
N GLN A 660 -31.09 -7.62 6.16
CA GLN A 660 -32.49 -8.01 5.90
C GLN A 660 -32.91 -7.83 4.42
N GLU A 661 -32.00 -7.46 3.51
CA GLU A 661 -32.33 -7.41 2.08
C GLU A 661 -32.59 -8.83 1.54
N THR A 662 -33.59 -8.95 0.66
CA THR A 662 -33.95 -10.20 -0.02
C THR A 662 -33.71 -10.08 -1.53
N PRO A 663 -32.99 -11.01 -2.17
CA PRO A 663 -32.24 -12.12 -1.57
C PRO A 663 -31.07 -11.62 -0.69
N ARG A 664 -30.76 -12.39 0.35
CA ARG A 664 -29.71 -12.04 1.33
C ARG A 664 -28.33 -12.31 0.74
N ASN A 665 -27.76 -11.27 0.13
CA ASN A 665 -26.52 -11.37 -0.64
C ASN A 665 -25.24 -11.08 0.18
N TYR A 666 -25.38 -10.69 1.45
CA TYR A 666 -24.29 -10.08 2.22
C TYR A 666 -24.07 -10.74 3.58
N GLU A 667 -22.79 -10.97 3.89
CA GLU A 667 -22.31 -11.47 5.17
C GLU A 667 -22.20 -10.37 6.22
N LEU A 668 -22.39 -10.75 7.50
CA LEU A 668 -22.47 -9.81 8.63
C LEU A 668 -21.25 -8.89 8.75
N LEU A 669 -20.05 -9.46 8.65
CA LEU A 669 -18.80 -8.73 8.83
C LEU A 669 -18.53 -7.76 7.68
N ASP A 670 -18.89 -8.10 6.44
CA ASP A 670 -18.69 -7.21 5.29
C ASP A 670 -19.65 -6.02 5.35
N VAL A 671 -20.91 -6.24 5.75
CA VAL A 671 -21.88 -5.16 5.98
C VAL A 671 -21.42 -4.24 7.11
N VAL A 672 -20.99 -4.80 8.24
CA VAL A 672 -20.46 -4.02 9.38
C VAL A 672 -19.27 -3.16 8.94
N GLU A 673 -18.31 -3.73 8.21
CA GLU A 673 -17.11 -3.02 7.76
C GLU A 673 -17.43 -1.93 6.73
N ALA A 674 -18.32 -2.22 5.79
CA ALA A 674 -18.77 -1.23 4.81
C ALA A 674 -19.49 -0.05 5.50
N VAL A 675 -20.40 -0.33 6.43
CA VAL A 675 -21.23 0.67 7.13
C VAL A 675 -20.46 1.43 8.22
N ARG A 676 -19.29 0.96 8.68
CA ARG A 676 -18.33 1.78 9.43
C ARG A 676 -17.83 2.97 8.59
N HIS A 677 -17.53 2.73 7.32
CA HIS A 677 -16.82 3.68 6.46
C HIS A 677 -17.74 4.56 5.59
N SER A 678 -18.98 4.15 5.31
CA SER A 678 -19.96 4.98 4.59
C SER A 678 -21.37 4.94 5.20
N HIS A 679 -22.18 5.92 4.80
CA HIS A 679 -23.61 6.05 5.11
C HIS A 679 -24.50 6.03 3.85
N ASP A 680 -23.91 6.10 2.64
CA ASP A 680 -24.64 6.03 1.38
C ASP A 680 -24.98 4.58 1.03
N ARG A 681 -26.27 4.21 1.13
CA ARG A 681 -26.79 2.88 0.81
C ARG A 681 -26.49 2.44 -0.64
N ALA A 682 -26.51 3.34 -1.61
CA ALA A 682 -26.27 3.02 -3.01
C ALA A 682 -24.77 2.80 -3.30
N PHE A 683 -23.89 3.53 -2.61
CA PHE A 683 -22.46 3.22 -2.59
C PHE A 683 -22.19 1.88 -1.89
N LEU A 684 -22.79 1.63 -0.73
CA LEU A 684 -22.62 0.40 0.04
C LEU A 684 -23.04 -0.85 -0.74
N ARG A 685 -24.19 -0.84 -1.43
CA ARG A 685 -24.60 -1.97 -2.29
C ARG A 685 -23.60 -2.25 -3.43
N ARG A 686 -23.07 -1.20 -4.08
CA ARG A 686 -22.01 -1.35 -5.11
C ARG A 686 -20.72 -1.91 -4.53
N LEU A 687 -20.36 -1.52 -3.30
CA LEU A 687 -19.20 -2.04 -2.59
C LEU A 687 -19.36 -3.51 -2.17
N LEU A 688 -20.58 -3.91 -1.79
CA LEU A 688 -20.91 -5.25 -1.30
C LEU A 688 -21.26 -6.26 -2.41
N ALA A 689 -21.66 -5.79 -3.59
CA ALA A 689 -21.95 -6.60 -4.78
C ALA A 689 -21.13 -6.13 -6.00
N GLN A 690 -19.80 -6.19 -5.88
CA GLN A 690 -18.88 -5.91 -6.98
C GLN A 690 -18.68 -7.19 -7.81
N GLU A 691 -18.86 -7.10 -9.12
CA GLU A 691 -18.71 -8.27 -10.01
C GLU A 691 -17.23 -8.59 -10.31
N CYS A 692 -16.88 -9.87 -10.29
CA CYS A 692 -15.60 -10.36 -10.78
C CYS A 692 -15.49 -10.15 -12.30
N ALA A 693 -14.47 -9.41 -12.73
CA ALA A 693 -14.23 -9.08 -14.14
C ALA A 693 -13.88 -10.30 -15.04
N VAL A 694 -13.82 -11.52 -14.48
CA VAL A 694 -13.55 -12.77 -15.21
C VAL A 694 -14.77 -13.70 -15.25
N CYS A 695 -15.45 -13.90 -14.11
CA CYS A 695 -16.55 -14.87 -13.99
C CYS A 695 -17.93 -14.27 -13.67
N GLY A 696 -18.02 -12.94 -13.48
CA GLY A 696 -19.27 -12.26 -13.12
C GLY A 696 -19.77 -12.51 -11.69
N TRP A 697 -19.06 -13.30 -10.87
CA TRP A 697 -19.48 -13.56 -9.49
C TRP A 697 -19.45 -12.25 -8.67
N ALA A 698 -20.61 -11.85 -8.16
CA ALA A 698 -20.77 -10.70 -7.27
C ALA A 698 -20.23 -11.03 -5.87
N LEU A 699 -19.28 -10.23 -5.40
CA LEU A 699 -18.63 -10.33 -4.09
C LEU A 699 -18.47 -8.95 -3.45
N PRO A 700 -18.36 -8.86 -2.12
CA PRO A 700 -17.88 -7.65 -1.46
C PRO A 700 -16.46 -7.29 -1.93
N ARG A 701 -16.20 -6.02 -2.23
CA ARG A 701 -14.91 -5.53 -2.76
C ARG A 701 -13.73 -5.88 -1.85
N ASN A 702 -13.94 -5.95 -0.54
CA ASN A 702 -12.93 -6.35 0.45
C ASN A 702 -12.59 -7.85 0.42
N ARG A 703 -13.38 -8.68 -0.27
CA ARG A 703 -13.12 -10.11 -0.54
C ARG A 703 -12.56 -10.37 -1.94
N MET A 704 -12.31 -9.33 -2.73
CA MET A 704 -11.79 -9.43 -4.10
C MET A 704 -10.35 -8.94 -4.19
N GLN A 705 -9.58 -9.52 -5.10
CA GLN A 705 -8.26 -9.02 -5.45
C GLN A 705 -8.38 -7.92 -6.51
N ALA A 706 -7.98 -6.70 -6.17
CA ALA A 706 -7.84 -5.60 -7.12
C ALA A 706 -6.39 -5.55 -7.63
N LEU A 707 -6.18 -5.81 -8.92
CA LEU A 707 -4.82 -5.80 -9.51
C LEU A 707 -4.29 -4.37 -9.60
N ILE A 708 -3.24 -4.06 -8.84
CA ILE A 708 -2.71 -2.69 -8.67
C ILE A 708 -2.28 -2.03 -10.00
N SER A 709 -1.90 -2.83 -11.02
CA SER A 709 -1.50 -2.30 -12.34
C SER A 709 -2.67 -1.90 -13.27
N CYS A 710 -3.90 -2.32 -13.00
CA CYS A 710 -5.04 -2.15 -13.92
C CYS A 710 -6.41 -2.00 -13.26
N GLU A 711 -6.45 -1.96 -11.92
CA GLU A 711 -7.62 -1.77 -11.06
C GLU A 711 -8.78 -2.78 -11.23
N CYS A 712 -8.58 -3.81 -12.06
CA CYS A 712 -9.56 -4.86 -12.29
C CYS A 712 -9.79 -5.69 -11.01
N THR A 713 -11.04 -5.80 -10.59
CA THR A 713 -11.49 -6.61 -9.43
C THR A 713 -11.79 -8.05 -9.84
N ILE A 714 -11.09 -9.01 -9.23
CA ILE A 714 -11.15 -10.43 -9.56
C ILE A 714 -11.43 -11.21 -8.26
N CYS A 715 -12.28 -12.24 -8.31
CA CYS A 715 -12.51 -13.10 -7.15
C CYS A 715 -11.25 -13.92 -6.80
N PRO A 716 -11.09 -14.36 -5.54
CA PRO A 716 -9.92 -15.13 -5.11
C PRO A 716 -9.66 -16.39 -5.95
N ASP A 717 -10.72 -17.07 -6.40
CA ASP A 717 -10.62 -18.31 -7.16
C ASP A 717 -10.09 -18.08 -8.58
N CYS A 718 -10.66 -17.12 -9.34
CA CYS A 718 -10.15 -16.78 -10.66
C CYS A 718 -8.75 -16.20 -10.61
N PHE A 719 -8.40 -15.46 -9.54
CA PHE A 719 -7.06 -14.96 -9.30
C PHE A 719 -6.08 -16.12 -9.08
N ARG A 720 -6.34 -16.99 -8.09
CA ARG A 720 -5.51 -18.18 -7.77
C ARG A 720 -5.35 -19.06 -9.00
N GLN A 721 -6.46 -19.45 -9.62
CA GLN A 721 -6.47 -20.38 -10.75
C GLN A 721 -5.67 -19.84 -11.95
N HIS A 722 -5.90 -18.59 -12.37
CA HIS A 722 -5.18 -18.00 -13.50
C HIS A 722 -3.68 -17.94 -13.25
N PHE A 723 -3.24 -17.43 -12.09
CA PHE A 723 -1.82 -17.32 -11.80
C PHE A 723 -1.14 -18.66 -11.53
N THR A 724 -1.83 -19.64 -10.90
CA THR A 724 -1.32 -21.02 -10.78
C THR A 724 -1.12 -21.66 -12.15
N ILE A 725 -2.07 -21.53 -13.09
CA ILE A 725 -1.94 -22.04 -14.46
C ILE A 725 -0.82 -21.30 -15.20
N ALA A 726 -0.75 -19.97 -15.10
CA ALA A 726 0.32 -19.18 -15.72
C ALA A 726 1.72 -19.58 -15.20
N LEU A 727 1.82 -19.99 -13.93
CA LEU A 727 3.07 -20.47 -13.33
C LEU A 727 3.42 -21.90 -13.73
N LYS A 728 2.46 -22.82 -13.73
CA LYS A 728 2.71 -24.24 -14.03
C LYS A 728 2.88 -24.51 -15.52
N GLU A 729 2.07 -23.87 -16.35
CA GLU A 729 1.92 -24.20 -17.78
C GLU A 729 2.47 -23.11 -18.72
N LYS A 730 2.74 -21.89 -18.21
CA LYS A 730 3.16 -20.75 -19.04
C LYS A 730 4.48 -20.11 -18.56
N HIS A 731 4.90 -19.08 -19.28
CA HIS A 731 6.08 -18.27 -18.95
C HIS A 731 5.68 -17.11 -18.03
N ILE A 732 6.64 -16.57 -17.27
CA ILE A 732 6.37 -15.51 -16.30
C ILE A 732 5.72 -14.27 -16.93
N THR A 733 6.01 -13.95 -18.19
CA THR A 733 5.38 -12.85 -18.95
C THR A 733 3.88 -13.03 -19.24
N ASP A 734 3.29 -14.21 -19.01
CA ASP A 734 1.84 -14.42 -19.13
C ASP A 734 1.10 -14.16 -17.82
N MET A 735 1.81 -13.80 -16.75
CA MET A 735 1.23 -13.39 -15.47
C MET A 735 0.65 -11.97 -15.53
N VAL A 736 -0.10 -11.67 -16.58
CA VAL A 736 -0.87 -10.42 -16.77
C VAL A 736 -2.28 -10.57 -16.20
N CYS A 737 -3.03 -9.47 -16.11
CA CYS A 737 -4.44 -9.49 -15.70
C CYS A 737 -5.28 -10.42 -16.60
N PRO A 738 -6.04 -11.39 -16.04
CA PRO A 738 -6.91 -12.27 -16.83
C PRO A 738 -8.09 -11.55 -17.50
N ALA A 739 -8.52 -10.40 -16.96
CA ALA A 739 -9.67 -9.65 -17.49
C ALA A 739 -9.29 -8.72 -18.66
N CYS A 740 -8.13 -8.03 -18.58
CA CYS A 740 -7.75 -7.00 -19.56
C CYS A 740 -6.39 -7.21 -20.25
N GLY A 741 -5.63 -8.24 -19.89
CA GLY A 741 -4.33 -8.55 -20.51
C GLY A 741 -3.20 -7.55 -20.23
N ARG A 742 -3.36 -6.67 -19.23
CA ARG A 742 -2.36 -5.66 -18.84
C ARG A 742 -1.61 -6.07 -17.56
N PRO A 743 -0.37 -5.55 -17.32
CA PRO A 743 0.43 -4.71 -18.23
C PRO A 743 1.08 -5.52 -19.36
N ASP A 744 1.66 -4.85 -20.35
CA ASP A 744 2.46 -5.52 -21.39
C ASP A 744 3.86 -5.84 -20.85
N LEU A 745 4.11 -7.12 -20.57
CA LEU A 745 5.36 -7.61 -19.99
C LEU A 745 6.46 -7.91 -21.04
N THR A 746 6.40 -7.26 -22.21
CA THR A 746 7.48 -7.34 -23.22
C THR A 746 8.64 -6.35 -22.98
N ASP A 747 8.46 -5.35 -22.11
CA ASP A 747 9.50 -4.40 -21.68
C ASP A 747 10.09 -4.81 -20.31
N ASP A 748 11.40 -5.05 -20.27
CA ASP A 748 12.16 -5.46 -19.09
C ASP A 748 12.11 -4.43 -17.93
N THR A 749 11.83 -3.16 -18.21
CA THR A 749 11.82 -2.09 -17.19
C THR A 749 10.54 -2.09 -16.34
N GLN A 750 9.38 -2.31 -16.96
CA GLN A 750 8.09 -2.41 -16.25
C GLN A 750 7.92 -3.78 -15.55
N LEU A 751 8.66 -4.78 -16.00
CA LEU A 751 8.59 -6.16 -15.51
C LEU A 751 8.95 -6.27 -14.00
N LEU A 752 9.99 -5.56 -13.56
CA LEU A 752 10.46 -5.60 -12.16
C LEU A 752 9.52 -4.83 -11.20
N SER A 753 9.00 -3.67 -11.61
CA SER A 753 8.03 -2.89 -10.82
C SER A 753 6.66 -3.57 -10.74
N TYR A 754 6.25 -4.27 -11.80
CA TYR A 754 5.05 -5.09 -11.78
C TYR A 754 5.18 -6.30 -10.85
N PHE A 755 6.24 -7.11 -10.98
CA PHE A 755 6.37 -8.32 -10.15
C PHE A 755 6.65 -8.05 -8.68
N SER A 756 7.35 -6.96 -8.34
CA SER A 756 7.48 -6.54 -6.93
C SER A 756 6.15 -6.16 -6.29
N THR A 757 5.16 -5.74 -7.09
CA THR A 757 3.79 -5.41 -6.65
C THR A 757 2.89 -6.64 -6.66
N LEU A 758 3.02 -7.51 -7.66
CA LEU A 758 2.22 -8.73 -7.81
C LEU A 758 2.60 -9.80 -6.77
N ASP A 759 3.88 -9.90 -6.37
CA ASP A 759 4.39 -10.85 -5.38
C ASP A 759 3.54 -10.90 -4.10
N ILE A 760 3.17 -9.73 -3.58
CA ILE A 760 2.35 -9.58 -2.37
C ILE A 760 1.00 -10.27 -2.54
N GLN A 761 0.32 -10.00 -3.65
CA GLN A 761 -1.01 -10.57 -3.92
C GLN A 761 -0.94 -12.08 -4.20
N LEU A 762 0.16 -12.56 -4.80
CA LEU A 762 0.39 -13.98 -5.04
C LEU A 762 0.73 -14.75 -3.75
N ARG A 763 1.45 -14.13 -2.81
CA ARG A 763 1.85 -14.77 -1.54
C ARG A 763 0.66 -15.21 -0.70
N GLU A 764 -0.38 -14.39 -0.65
CA GLU A 764 -1.61 -14.68 0.09
C GLU A 764 -2.61 -15.54 -0.70
N SER A 765 -2.53 -15.49 -2.05
CA SER A 765 -3.53 -16.10 -2.93
C SER A 765 -3.09 -17.39 -3.61
N LEU A 766 -1.82 -17.79 -3.55
CA LEU A 766 -1.29 -19.03 -4.13
C LEU A 766 -0.96 -20.06 -3.05
N ASP A 767 -0.94 -21.33 -3.47
CA ASP A 767 -0.44 -22.42 -2.62
C ASP A 767 1.10 -22.38 -2.55
N PRO A 768 1.73 -22.86 -1.46
CA PRO A 768 3.18 -22.72 -1.23
C PRO A 768 4.07 -23.19 -2.41
N ASP A 769 3.74 -24.32 -3.04
CA ASP A 769 4.48 -24.86 -4.18
C ASP A 769 4.39 -23.96 -5.43
N ALA A 770 3.22 -23.36 -5.65
CA ALA A 770 3.01 -22.44 -6.77
C ALA A 770 3.74 -21.10 -6.52
N TYR A 771 3.71 -20.59 -5.30
CA TYR A 771 4.46 -19.40 -4.91
C TYR A 771 5.99 -19.62 -4.95
N ALA A 772 6.47 -20.79 -4.53
CA ALA A 772 7.88 -21.18 -4.71
C ALA A 772 8.28 -21.24 -6.18
N LEU A 773 7.40 -21.73 -7.07
CA LEU A 773 7.62 -21.73 -8.52
C LEU A 773 7.65 -20.31 -9.11
N PHE A 774 6.85 -19.37 -8.59
CA PHE A 774 6.94 -17.95 -8.96
C PHE A 774 8.30 -17.36 -8.59
N HIS A 775 8.74 -17.55 -7.33
CA HIS A 775 10.06 -17.08 -6.88
C HIS A 775 11.20 -17.72 -7.68
N LYS A 776 11.12 -19.02 -7.98
CA LYS A 776 12.09 -19.69 -8.86
C LYS A 776 12.16 -19.04 -10.24
N LYS A 777 11.02 -18.86 -10.92
CA LYS A 777 10.97 -18.25 -12.27
C LYS A 777 11.42 -16.78 -12.29
N LEU A 778 11.08 -16.00 -11.26
CA LEU A 778 11.52 -14.61 -11.13
C LEU A 778 13.02 -14.52 -10.87
N THR A 779 13.54 -15.37 -9.99
CA THR A 779 14.98 -15.48 -9.67
C THR A 779 15.77 -15.90 -10.90
N GLU A 780 15.35 -16.94 -11.62
CA GLU A 780 15.97 -17.36 -12.89
C GLU A 780 15.95 -16.23 -13.94
N GLY A 781 14.84 -15.47 -14.01
CA GLY A 781 14.72 -14.29 -14.89
C GLY A 781 15.69 -13.14 -14.57
N VAL A 782 16.00 -12.92 -13.28
CA VAL A 782 16.97 -11.91 -12.83
C VAL A 782 18.41 -12.41 -13.00
N LEU A 783 18.70 -13.64 -12.57
CA LEU A 783 20.04 -14.25 -12.64
C LEU A 783 20.53 -14.45 -14.08
N MET A 784 19.63 -14.69 -15.05
CA MET A 784 19.97 -14.78 -16.48
C MET A 784 20.65 -13.54 -17.08
N ARG A 785 20.66 -12.40 -16.37
CA ARG A 785 21.36 -11.18 -16.80
C ARG A 785 22.85 -11.19 -16.45
N ASP A 786 23.29 -12.09 -15.56
CA ASP A 786 24.68 -12.19 -15.14
C ASP A 786 25.52 -13.02 -16.14
N PRO A 787 26.70 -12.54 -16.59
CA PRO A 787 27.55 -13.29 -17.52
C PRO A 787 28.16 -14.58 -16.95
N LYS A 788 28.15 -14.77 -15.62
CA LYS A 788 28.59 -15.99 -14.91
C LYS A 788 27.45 -16.97 -14.61
N PHE A 789 26.25 -16.72 -15.13
CA PHE A 789 25.09 -17.59 -14.93
C PHE A 789 25.18 -18.89 -15.75
N LEU A 790 24.92 -20.02 -15.08
CA LEU A 790 24.90 -21.35 -15.68
C LEU A 790 23.55 -22.04 -15.50
N TRP A 791 23.10 -22.71 -16.55
CA TRP A 791 22.00 -23.67 -16.50
C TRP A 791 22.54 -25.08 -16.25
N CYS A 792 22.02 -25.78 -15.24
CA CYS A 792 22.23 -27.21 -15.10
C CYS A 792 21.47 -27.97 -16.21
N ALA A 793 22.20 -28.69 -17.06
CA ALA A 793 21.61 -29.49 -18.14
C ALA A 793 20.73 -30.65 -17.68
N GLN A 794 20.79 -31.03 -16.40
CA GLN A 794 20.13 -32.23 -15.85
C GLN A 794 18.78 -31.91 -15.19
N CYS A 795 18.71 -30.86 -14.38
CA CYS A 795 17.49 -30.46 -13.67
C CYS A 795 16.92 -29.10 -14.10
N SER A 796 17.50 -28.47 -15.13
CA SER A 796 17.12 -27.14 -15.62
C SER A 796 17.15 -26.04 -14.54
N PHE A 797 17.95 -26.19 -13.48
CA PHE A 797 18.13 -25.15 -12.46
C PHE A 797 19.21 -24.15 -12.87
N GLY A 798 18.91 -22.86 -12.74
CA GLY A 798 19.83 -21.77 -13.02
C GLY A 798 20.55 -21.25 -11.77
N PHE A 799 21.87 -21.04 -11.85
CA PHE A 799 22.66 -20.51 -10.74
C PHE A 799 23.89 -19.73 -11.23
N ILE A 800 24.39 -18.77 -10.43
CA ILE A 800 25.66 -18.08 -10.70
C ILE A 800 26.81 -18.98 -10.22
N TYR A 801 27.86 -19.09 -11.04
CA TYR A 801 29.05 -19.86 -10.72
C TYR A 801 30.30 -19.00 -10.88
N GLU A 802 30.92 -18.63 -9.76
CA GLU A 802 32.02 -17.65 -9.75
C GLU A 802 33.43 -18.24 -9.72
N ARG A 803 33.56 -19.57 -9.60
CA ARG A 803 34.86 -20.22 -9.41
C ARG A 803 35.54 -20.51 -10.75
N GLU A 804 36.87 -20.56 -10.74
CA GLU A 804 37.66 -20.82 -11.96
C GLU A 804 37.70 -22.30 -12.38
N GLN A 805 37.27 -23.25 -11.54
CA GLN A 805 37.29 -24.66 -11.91
C GLN A 805 36.28 -24.96 -13.02
N LEU A 806 36.69 -25.80 -13.99
CA LEU A 806 35.83 -26.23 -15.10
C LEU A 806 34.69 -27.17 -14.66
N GLU A 807 34.71 -27.68 -13.43
CA GLU A 807 33.72 -28.56 -12.80
C GLU A 807 32.77 -27.78 -11.89
N ALA A 808 31.52 -27.54 -12.32
CA ALA A 808 30.49 -26.90 -11.51
C ALA A 808 29.51 -27.93 -10.94
N THR A 809 29.16 -27.78 -9.66
CA THR A 809 28.14 -28.59 -8.99
C THR A 809 26.81 -27.86 -8.97
N CYS A 810 25.73 -28.49 -9.44
CA CYS A 810 24.40 -27.90 -9.35
C CYS A 810 23.91 -27.85 -7.89
N PRO A 811 23.45 -26.70 -7.36
CA PRO A 811 22.91 -26.62 -6.01
C PRO A 811 21.61 -27.42 -5.80
N GLN A 812 20.80 -27.63 -6.85
CA GLN A 812 19.50 -28.30 -6.73
C GLN A 812 19.58 -29.85 -6.87
N CYS A 813 20.35 -30.38 -7.83
CA CYS A 813 20.44 -31.83 -8.04
C CYS A 813 21.77 -32.46 -7.59
N HIS A 814 22.69 -31.65 -7.08
CA HIS A 814 24.04 -32.03 -6.62
C HIS A 814 24.93 -32.75 -7.65
N GLN A 815 24.52 -32.81 -8.92
CA GLN A 815 25.33 -33.36 -10.00
C GLN A 815 26.40 -32.36 -10.46
N THR A 816 27.60 -32.87 -10.74
CA THR A 816 28.73 -32.14 -11.28
C THR A 816 28.72 -32.15 -12.82
N PHE A 817 29.04 -31.02 -13.44
CA PHE A 817 29.09 -30.89 -14.90
C PHE A 817 30.17 -29.90 -15.36
N CYS A 818 30.64 -30.05 -16.60
CA CYS A 818 31.61 -29.16 -17.21
C CYS A 818 30.97 -27.81 -17.57
N VAL A 819 31.50 -26.69 -17.07
CA VAL A 819 30.99 -25.34 -17.38
C VAL A 819 31.06 -24.99 -18.87
N ARG A 820 31.98 -25.62 -19.63
CA ARG A 820 32.18 -25.36 -21.07
C ARG A 820 31.33 -26.23 -21.98
N CYS A 821 31.27 -27.53 -21.75
CA CYS A 821 30.52 -28.46 -22.61
C CYS A 821 29.19 -28.93 -22.03
N LYS A 822 28.81 -28.48 -20.83
CA LYS A 822 27.57 -28.79 -20.09
C LYS A 822 27.33 -30.29 -19.79
N ARG A 823 28.23 -31.19 -20.19
CA ARG A 823 28.21 -32.63 -19.89
C ARG A 823 28.48 -32.91 -18.41
N GLN A 824 27.95 -34.02 -17.90
CA GLN A 824 28.30 -34.55 -16.58
C GLN A 824 29.82 -34.70 -16.44
N TRP A 825 30.35 -34.35 -15.27
CA TRP A 825 31.78 -34.36 -15.01
C TRP A 825 32.24 -35.75 -14.54
N GLU A 826 33.25 -36.28 -15.23
CA GLU A 826 33.89 -37.56 -14.91
C GLU A 826 35.38 -37.32 -14.68
N GLU A 827 36.05 -38.16 -13.88
CA GLU A 827 37.51 -38.10 -13.67
C GLU A 827 38.27 -38.17 -15.01
N GLN A 828 37.72 -38.87 -16.01
CA GLN A 828 38.24 -38.97 -17.36
C GLN A 828 38.16 -37.64 -18.16
N HIS A 829 37.44 -36.62 -17.68
CA HIS A 829 37.47 -35.26 -18.24
C HIS A 829 38.60 -34.41 -17.62
N ARG A 830 39.09 -34.75 -16.42
CA ARG A 830 40.15 -33.99 -15.74
C ARG A 830 41.43 -33.97 -16.59
N GLY A 831 41.93 -32.77 -16.86
CA GLY A 831 43.13 -32.56 -17.69
C GLY A 831 42.95 -32.82 -19.19
N ARG A 832 41.73 -33.11 -19.68
CA ARG A 832 41.43 -33.28 -21.11
C ARG A 832 40.61 -32.12 -21.66
N SER A 833 40.78 -31.81 -22.95
CA SER A 833 39.86 -30.87 -23.60
C SER A 833 38.45 -31.46 -23.70
N CYS A 834 37.44 -30.61 -23.86
CA CYS A 834 36.07 -31.07 -24.04
C CYS A 834 35.88 -31.92 -25.32
N GLU A 835 36.74 -31.75 -26.33
CA GLU A 835 36.72 -32.52 -27.58
C GLU A 835 37.43 -33.87 -27.42
N ASP A 836 38.52 -33.93 -26.65
CA ASP A 836 39.21 -35.18 -26.31
C ASP A 836 38.34 -36.07 -25.41
N PHE A 837 37.70 -35.50 -24.38
CA PHE A 837 36.78 -36.22 -23.52
C PHE A 837 35.58 -36.75 -24.31
N GLN A 838 35.03 -35.96 -25.23
CA GLN A 838 33.95 -36.43 -26.12
C GLN A 838 34.43 -37.56 -27.03
N THR A 839 35.61 -37.44 -27.63
CA THR A 839 36.20 -38.47 -28.50
C THR A 839 36.50 -39.77 -27.74
N TRP A 840 36.95 -39.66 -26.49
CA TRP A 840 37.10 -40.78 -25.56
C TRP A 840 35.76 -41.47 -25.28
N LYS A 841 34.69 -40.71 -24.97
CA LYS A 841 33.33 -41.26 -24.84
C LYS A 841 32.89 -42.01 -26.10
N ARG A 842 33.04 -41.44 -27.30
CA ARG A 842 32.64 -42.12 -28.56
C ARG A 842 33.35 -43.46 -28.79
N THR A 843 34.57 -43.60 -28.28
CA THR A 843 35.45 -44.76 -28.53
C THR A 843 35.41 -45.82 -27.42
N ASN A 844 34.92 -45.49 -26.22
CA ASN A 844 34.98 -46.38 -25.06
C ASN A 844 33.62 -46.68 -24.42
N ASP A 845 32.57 -45.92 -24.73
CA ASP A 845 31.24 -46.08 -24.12
C ASP A 845 30.32 -46.96 -25.01
N PRO A 846 29.94 -48.19 -24.56
CA PRO A 846 29.16 -49.12 -25.38
C PRO A 846 27.72 -48.65 -25.66
N GLU A 847 27.13 -47.84 -24.78
CA GLU A 847 25.77 -47.32 -24.97
C GLU A 847 25.78 -46.19 -26.00
N TYR A 848 26.77 -45.29 -25.89
CA TYR A 848 27.04 -44.26 -26.89
C TYR A 848 27.26 -44.87 -28.29
N GLN A 849 28.09 -45.92 -28.39
CA GLN A 849 28.33 -46.63 -29.65
C GLN A 849 27.08 -47.32 -30.20
N ALA A 850 26.22 -47.86 -29.33
CA ALA A 850 24.98 -48.48 -29.76
C ALA A 850 24.01 -47.49 -30.44
N GLN A 851 24.04 -46.20 -30.09
CA GLN A 851 23.18 -45.15 -30.66
C GLN A 851 23.79 -44.44 -31.90
N GLY A 852 25.09 -44.57 -32.13
CA GLY A 852 25.76 -44.11 -33.36
C GLY A 852 25.63 -42.60 -33.60
N LEU A 853 25.37 -42.19 -34.85
CA LEU A 853 25.26 -40.76 -35.21
C LEU A 853 24.06 -40.03 -34.58
N ALA A 854 23.10 -40.74 -33.98
CA ALA A 854 22.00 -40.09 -33.27
C ALA A 854 22.49 -39.32 -32.02
N MET A 855 23.44 -39.88 -31.27
CA MET A 855 24.08 -39.17 -30.15
C MET A 855 24.87 -37.96 -30.63
N TYR A 856 25.57 -38.07 -31.75
CA TYR A 856 26.32 -36.94 -32.33
C TYR A 856 25.41 -35.73 -32.65
N LEU A 857 24.20 -35.97 -33.16
CA LEU A 857 23.22 -34.91 -33.43
C LEU A 857 22.60 -34.31 -32.15
N GLN A 858 22.36 -35.12 -31.12
CA GLN A 858 21.87 -34.64 -29.81
C GLN A 858 22.94 -33.84 -29.05
N GLU A 859 24.21 -34.27 -29.11
CA GLU A 859 25.33 -33.55 -28.52
C GLU A 859 25.63 -32.23 -29.23
N ASN A 860 25.39 -32.16 -30.54
CA ASN A 860 25.40 -30.91 -31.30
C ASN A 860 24.07 -30.16 -31.12
N GLY A 861 23.55 -30.12 -29.89
CA GLY A 861 22.22 -29.63 -29.54
C GLY A 861 21.99 -28.15 -29.83
N ILE A 862 20.83 -27.66 -29.39
CA ILE A 862 20.34 -26.31 -29.68
C ILE A 862 20.55 -25.44 -28.44
N ASP A 863 21.43 -24.45 -28.51
CA ASP A 863 21.54 -23.42 -27.47
C ASP A 863 20.66 -22.21 -27.83
N CYS A 864 19.82 -21.75 -26.90
CA CYS A 864 19.04 -20.54 -27.15
C CYS A 864 19.97 -19.31 -27.21
N PRO A 865 19.95 -18.49 -28.29
CA PRO A 865 20.85 -17.36 -28.42
C PRO A 865 20.53 -16.25 -27.41
N LYS A 866 19.28 -16.13 -26.93
CA LYS A 866 18.88 -15.18 -25.88
C LYS A 866 19.30 -15.65 -24.48
N CYS A 867 18.78 -16.79 -23.99
CA CYS A 867 18.99 -17.22 -22.59
C CYS A 867 20.09 -18.26 -22.34
N LYS A 868 20.79 -18.73 -23.38
CA LYS A 868 21.85 -19.76 -23.33
C LYS A 868 21.45 -21.12 -22.74
N PHE A 869 20.16 -21.36 -22.52
CA PHE A 869 19.63 -22.68 -22.19
C PHE A 869 19.90 -23.66 -23.34
N SER A 870 20.28 -24.90 -23.01
CA SER A 870 20.70 -25.93 -23.96
C SER A 870 19.65 -27.04 -24.06
N TYR A 871 19.33 -27.45 -25.28
CA TYR A 871 18.44 -28.58 -25.57
C TYR A 871 19.25 -29.71 -26.21
N ALA A 872 19.24 -30.90 -25.63
CA ALA A 872 19.87 -32.12 -26.17
C ALA A 872 19.03 -32.75 -27.30
N LEU A 873 18.59 -31.92 -28.24
CA LEU A 873 17.69 -32.26 -29.35
C LEU A 873 18.40 -31.99 -30.68
N ALA A 874 18.14 -32.84 -31.68
CA ALA A 874 18.52 -32.56 -33.06
C ALA A 874 17.63 -31.44 -33.66
N ARG A 875 18.08 -30.82 -34.75
CA ARG A 875 17.37 -29.70 -35.40
C ARG A 875 16.22 -30.19 -36.29
N GLY A 876 16.36 -31.37 -36.90
CA GLY A 876 15.29 -32.08 -37.58
C GLY A 876 14.65 -31.32 -38.75
N GLY A 877 13.33 -31.50 -38.94
CA GLY A 877 12.60 -30.96 -40.08
C GLY A 877 12.25 -29.46 -39.98
N CYS A 878 11.90 -28.97 -38.78
CA CYS A 878 11.44 -27.59 -38.59
C CYS A 878 12.54 -26.71 -38.01
N MET A 879 12.90 -25.65 -38.74
CA MET A 879 13.95 -24.71 -38.31
C MET A 879 13.47 -23.63 -37.35
N HIS A 880 12.15 -23.46 -37.17
CA HIS A 880 11.57 -22.46 -36.26
C HIS A 880 11.50 -23.04 -34.85
N PHE A 881 12.43 -22.60 -33.99
CA PHE A 881 12.55 -23.07 -32.63
C PHE A 881 12.00 -22.05 -31.64
N HIS A 882 11.25 -22.53 -30.64
CA HIS A 882 10.73 -21.73 -29.54
C HIS A 882 11.47 -22.10 -28.25
N CYS A 883 12.20 -21.16 -27.65
CA CYS A 883 12.79 -21.43 -26.35
C CYS A 883 11.69 -21.49 -25.27
N THR A 884 11.53 -22.65 -24.63
CA THR A 884 10.63 -22.83 -23.48
C THR A 884 10.95 -21.88 -22.31
N GLN A 885 12.24 -21.56 -22.09
CA GLN A 885 12.68 -20.75 -20.95
C GLN A 885 12.50 -19.24 -21.12
N CYS A 886 12.66 -18.69 -22.33
CA CYS A 886 12.62 -17.23 -22.55
C CYS A 886 11.76 -16.78 -23.75
N ARG A 887 11.04 -17.72 -24.38
CA ARG A 887 10.15 -17.53 -25.54
C ARG A 887 10.76 -16.90 -26.79
N HIS A 888 12.07 -16.70 -26.81
CA HIS A 888 12.75 -16.26 -28.01
C HIS A 888 12.52 -17.27 -29.14
N GLN A 889 12.05 -16.76 -30.28
CA GLN A 889 11.84 -17.53 -31.50
C GLN A 889 13.06 -17.34 -32.39
N PHE A 890 13.74 -18.43 -32.76
CA PHE A 890 15.00 -18.37 -33.50
C PHE A 890 15.18 -19.60 -34.40
N CYS A 891 16.13 -19.49 -35.32
CA CYS A 891 16.49 -20.59 -36.20
C CYS A 891 17.39 -21.59 -35.48
N SER A 892 16.97 -22.86 -35.36
CA SER A 892 17.83 -23.91 -34.78
C SER A 892 19.13 -24.14 -35.57
N GLY A 893 19.15 -23.81 -36.86
CA GLY A 893 20.31 -23.94 -37.75
C GLY A 893 21.31 -22.78 -37.72
N CYS A 894 20.87 -21.52 -37.62
CA CYS A 894 21.76 -20.34 -37.64
C CYS A 894 21.60 -19.36 -36.46
N TYR A 895 20.72 -19.65 -35.51
CA TYR A 895 20.46 -18.86 -34.31
C TYR A 895 19.99 -17.40 -34.52
N ASN A 896 19.70 -17.01 -35.76
CA ASN A 896 19.04 -15.73 -36.05
C ASN A 896 17.56 -15.76 -35.61
N ALA A 897 17.04 -14.61 -35.20
CA ALA A 897 15.67 -14.46 -34.73
C ALA A 897 14.62 -14.73 -35.83
N PHE A 898 13.47 -15.28 -35.43
CA PHE A 898 12.24 -15.25 -36.21
C PHE A 898 11.41 -14.02 -35.82
N TYR A 899 10.97 -13.27 -36.82
CA TYR A 899 10.15 -12.08 -36.66
C TYR A 899 8.69 -12.39 -37.00
N ALA A 900 7.80 -12.03 -36.07
CA ALA A 900 6.37 -12.02 -36.33
C ALA A 900 6.00 -10.98 -37.41
N LYS A 901 4.76 -11.08 -37.91
CA LYS A 901 4.19 -10.17 -38.90
C LYS A 901 4.40 -8.70 -38.50
N ASN A 902 5.01 -7.94 -39.41
CA ASN A 902 5.37 -6.53 -39.30
C ASN A 902 6.38 -6.19 -38.17
N LYS A 903 7.10 -7.17 -37.61
CA LYS A 903 8.12 -6.96 -36.56
C LYS A 903 9.58 -7.11 -37.05
N CYS A 904 9.81 -7.37 -38.33
CA CYS A 904 11.15 -7.46 -38.89
C CYS A 904 11.76 -6.05 -39.10
N PRO A 905 12.97 -5.77 -38.56
CA PRO A 905 13.61 -4.46 -38.67
C PRO A 905 14.32 -4.21 -40.01
N ASP A 906 14.65 -5.26 -40.78
CA ASP A 906 15.38 -5.13 -42.05
C ASP A 906 14.58 -4.27 -43.05
N PRO A 907 15.09 -3.12 -43.53
CA PRO A 907 14.39 -2.27 -44.47
C PRO A 907 14.08 -2.98 -45.79
N ASN A 908 15.00 -3.82 -46.29
CA ASN A 908 14.99 -4.47 -47.59
C ASN A 908 14.19 -5.79 -47.62
N CYS A 909 13.72 -6.26 -46.45
CA CYS A 909 12.92 -7.47 -46.35
C CYS A 909 11.61 -7.38 -47.16
N ARG A 910 11.44 -8.25 -48.15
CA ARG A 910 10.23 -8.35 -48.99
C ARG A 910 9.06 -9.10 -48.31
N VAL A 911 9.30 -9.83 -47.22
CA VAL A 911 8.35 -10.75 -46.57
C VAL A 911 7.85 -10.30 -45.19
N LYS A 912 7.96 -9.00 -44.87
CA LYS A 912 7.55 -8.41 -43.56
C LYS A 912 6.15 -8.79 -43.08
N LYS A 913 5.22 -9.08 -43.99
CA LYS A 913 3.82 -9.43 -43.68
C LYS A 913 3.63 -10.86 -43.15
N SER A 914 4.69 -11.66 -43.07
CA SER A 914 4.70 -13.08 -42.67
C SER A 914 5.65 -13.34 -41.51
N LEU A 915 5.47 -14.48 -40.81
CA LEU A 915 6.48 -15.02 -39.90
C LEU A 915 7.70 -15.49 -40.72
N HIS A 916 8.90 -14.97 -40.43
CA HIS A 916 10.12 -15.31 -41.16
C HIS A 916 11.39 -15.07 -40.32
N GLY A 917 12.49 -15.72 -40.70
CA GLY A 917 13.83 -15.43 -40.22
C GLY A 917 14.74 -15.00 -41.37
N HIS A 918 15.86 -14.36 -41.05
CA HIS A 918 16.93 -14.07 -42.01
C HIS A 918 18.03 -15.11 -41.82
N HIS A 919 18.33 -15.88 -42.87
CA HIS A 919 19.27 -17.01 -42.80
C HIS A 919 20.51 -16.75 -43.67
N PRO A 920 21.74 -17.04 -43.20
CA PRO A 920 22.95 -17.04 -44.01
C PRO A 920 22.97 -18.24 -44.97
N ARG A 921 23.81 -18.18 -46.01
CA ARG A 921 23.84 -19.19 -47.10
C ARG A 921 24.21 -20.61 -46.67
N ASP A 922 24.97 -20.75 -45.59
CA ASP A 922 25.38 -22.02 -44.96
C ASP A 922 24.41 -22.52 -43.87
N CYS A 923 23.27 -21.85 -43.68
CA CYS A 923 22.24 -22.34 -42.78
C CYS A 923 21.60 -23.63 -43.29
N LEU A 924 21.35 -24.58 -42.37
CA LEU A 924 20.54 -25.78 -42.60
C LEU A 924 19.17 -25.45 -43.24
N PHE A 925 18.62 -24.25 -43.01
CA PHE A 925 17.39 -23.78 -43.66
C PHE A 925 17.43 -23.88 -45.19
N TYR A 926 18.57 -23.55 -45.83
CA TYR A 926 18.77 -23.73 -47.27
C TYR A 926 19.43 -25.06 -47.60
N LEU A 927 20.47 -25.46 -46.84
CA LEU A 927 21.25 -26.65 -47.17
C LEU A 927 20.48 -27.97 -47.02
N ARG A 928 19.36 -27.99 -46.28
CA ARG A 928 18.43 -29.14 -46.26
C ARG A 928 17.74 -29.38 -47.60
N ASP A 929 17.65 -28.38 -48.48
CA ASP A 929 16.99 -28.50 -49.78
C ASP A 929 17.96 -29.10 -50.83
N TRP A 930 19.27 -29.01 -50.62
CA TRP A 930 20.28 -29.68 -51.43
C TRP A 930 20.17 -31.20 -51.36
N THR A 931 20.59 -31.90 -52.42
CA THR A 931 20.70 -33.37 -52.39
C THR A 931 21.85 -33.79 -51.47
N ALA A 932 21.76 -34.99 -50.88
CA ALA A 932 22.85 -35.54 -50.07
C ALA A 932 24.17 -35.62 -50.87
N VAL A 933 24.09 -35.96 -52.15
CA VAL A 933 25.24 -36.00 -53.07
C VAL A 933 25.90 -34.63 -53.25
N ARG A 934 25.13 -33.54 -53.36
CA ARG A 934 25.70 -32.18 -53.48
C ARG A 934 26.37 -31.72 -52.17
N LEU A 935 25.79 -32.07 -51.02
CA LEU A 935 26.41 -31.82 -49.70
C LEU A 935 27.69 -32.64 -49.51
N GLN A 936 27.67 -33.91 -49.92
CA GLN A 936 28.85 -34.79 -49.92
C GLN A 936 29.94 -34.25 -50.83
N LYS A 937 29.61 -33.73 -52.02
CA LYS A 937 30.60 -33.11 -52.93
C LYS A 937 31.30 -31.91 -52.28
N LEU A 938 30.57 -31.02 -51.60
CA LEU A 938 31.20 -29.90 -50.87
C LEU A 938 32.19 -30.37 -49.81
N LEU A 939 31.89 -31.46 -49.11
CA LEU A 939 32.79 -32.09 -48.14
C LEU A 939 34.00 -32.75 -48.82
N GLN A 940 33.79 -33.47 -49.94
CA GLN A 940 34.84 -34.13 -50.72
C GLN A 940 35.84 -33.13 -51.30
N ASP A 941 35.36 -32.05 -51.93
CA ASP A 941 36.19 -31.01 -52.55
C ASP A 941 37.09 -30.29 -51.51
N ASN A 942 36.74 -30.39 -50.21
CA ASN A 942 37.48 -29.84 -49.08
C ASN A 942 38.16 -30.91 -48.20
N ASN A 943 38.22 -32.18 -48.66
CA ASN A 943 38.82 -33.31 -47.95
C ASN A 943 38.26 -33.58 -46.53
N VAL A 944 36.98 -33.27 -46.29
CA VAL A 944 36.31 -33.54 -45.02
C VAL A 944 35.61 -34.91 -45.07
N MET A 945 36.05 -35.83 -44.20
CA MET A 945 35.47 -37.17 -44.08
C MET A 945 34.05 -37.14 -43.50
N PHE A 946 33.18 -38.01 -44.02
CA PHE A 946 31.82 -38.25 -43.53
C PHE A 946 31.46 -39.73 -43.63
N ASN A 947 30.48 -40.16 -42.84
CA ASN A 947 30.00 -41.55 -42.83
C ASN A 947 28.91 -41.76 -43.88
N THR A 948 28.92 -42.92 -44.53
CA THR A 948 27.81 -43.46 -45.34
C THR A 948 27.21 -44.72 -44.73
N GLU A 949 27.99 -45.48 -43.96
CA GLU A 949 27.54 -46.66 -43.23
C GLU A 949 27.39 -46.38 -41.72
N PRO A 950 26.52 -47.10 -40.99
CA PRO A 950 26.40 -46.98 -39.55
C PRO A 950 27.74 -47.29 -38.85
N PRO A 951 28.13 -46.55 -37.79
CA PRO A 951 29.33 -46.86 -37.02
C PRO A 951 29.32 -48.29 -36.44
N ALA A 952 30.50 -48.93 -36.39
CA ALA A 952 30.66 -50.25 -35.78
C ALA A 952 30.16 -50.24 -34.32
N GLY A 953 29.36 -51.24 -33.94
CA GLY A 953 28.70 -51.31 -32.63
C GLY A 953 27.26 -50.77 -32.59
N THR A 954 26.80 -50.04 -33.62
CA THR A 954 25.41 -49.56 -33.69
C THR A 954 24.43 -50.74 -33.69
N ARG A 955 23.54 -50.83 -32.68
CA ARG A 955 22.52 -51.89 -32.59
C ARG A 955 21.36 -51.62 -33.54
N ALA A 956 20.63 -52.64 -33.96
CA ALA A 956 19.36 -52.48 -34.70
C ALA A 956 18.23 -51.97 -33.78
N VAL A 957 17.29 -51.16 -34.31
CA VAL A 957 16.09 -50.70 -33.55
C VAL A 957 15.03 -51.80 -33.55
N PRO A 958 14.37 -52.10 -32.42
CA PRO A 958 13.14 -52.89 -32.42
C PRO A 958 12.07 -52.17 -33.25
N GLY A 959 11.76 -52.69 -34.44
CA GLY A 959 10.85 -52.05 -35.41
C GLY A 959 11.53 -51.26 -36.55
N GLY A 960 12.86 -51.10 -36.53
CA GLY A 960 13.60 -50.36 -37.57
C GLY A 960 13.51 -48.83 -37.45
N GLY A 961 14.08 -48.12 -38.43
CA GLY A 961 13.98 -46.67 -38.55
C GLY A 961 15.02 -45.83 -37.80
N CYS A 962 14.92 -44.51 -37.98
CA CYS A 962 15.91 -43.53 -37.53
C CYS A 962 15.87 -43.29 -36.01
N ARG A 963 17.06 -43.37 -35.38
CA ARG A 963 17.27 -43.31 -33.92
C ARG A 963 17.30 -41.92 -33.30
N VAL A 964 17.32 -40.85 -34.10
CA VAL A 964 17.40 -39.48 -33.59
C VAL A 964 16.15 -39.16 -32.78
N MET A 965 16.29 -38.68 -31.55
CA MET A 965 15.14 -38.24 -30.75
C MET A 965 14.67 -36.88 -31.26
N GLU A 966 13.39 -36.81 -31.62
CA GLU A 966 12.66 -35.60 -31.96
C GLU A 966 11.66 -35.30 -30.82
N GLN A 967 11.48 -34.03 -30.47
CA GLN A 967 10.44 -33.61 -29.53
C GLN A 967 9.10 -33.51 -30.27
N LYS A 968 8.14 -34.39 -29.96
CA LYS A 968 6.83 -34.46 -30.62
C LYS A 968 5.74 -33.85 -29.73
N GLU A 969 4.76 -33.20 -30.35
CA GLU A 969 3.52 -32.81 -29.66
C GLU A 969 2.67 -34.04 -29.34
N VAL A 970 2.18 -34.09 -28.11
CA VAL A 970 1.21 -35.06 -27.58
C VAL A 970 0.09 -34.28 -26.88
N PRO A 971 -1.10 -34.87 -26.64
CA PRO A 971 -2.20 -34.14 -25.99
C PRO A 971 -1.88 -33.57 -24.59
N SER A 972 -0.82 -34.05 -23.93
CA SER A 972 -0.34 -33.60 -22.62
C SER A 972 0.92 -32.71 -22.70
N GLY A 973 1.25 -32.13 -23.87
CA GLY A 973 2.42 -31.26 -24.07
C GLY A 973 3.43 -31.81 -25.08
N PHE A 974 4.71 -31.82 -24.71
CA PHE A 974 5.78 -32.30 -25.59
C PHE A 974 6.45 -33.56 -25.01
N ARG A 975 6.76 -34.54 -25.86
CA ARG A 975 7.44 -35.78 -25.49
C ARG A 975 8.57 -36.11 -26.46
N ASP A 976 9.73 -36.44 -25.92
CA ASP A 976 10.88 -36.84 -26.72
C ASP A 976 10.73 -38.31 -27.14
N GLU A 977 10.72 -38.55 -28.45
CA GLU A 977 10.59 -39.88 -29.04
C GLU A 977 11.52 -40.06 -30.24
N ALA A 978 11.90 -41.30 -30.54
CA ALA A 978 12.68 -41.59 -31.74
C ALA A 978 11.91 -41.17 -33.01
N CYS A 979 12.67 -40.67 -33.98
CA CYS A 979 12.20 -40.21 -35.27
C CYS A 979 11.45 -41.31 -36.06
N GLY A 980 11.96 -42.54 -36.03
CA GLY A 980 11.32 -43.73 -36.62
C GLY A 980 11.24 -43.76 -38.16
N LYS A 981 11.47 -42.62 -38.84
CA LYS A 981 11.50 -42.51 -40.31
C LYS A 981 12.51 -43.47 -40.93
N GLU A 982 12.24 -43.93 -42.15
CA GLU A 982 13.09 -44.87 -42.90
C GLU A 982 14.56 -44.42 -42.98
N THR A 983 15.48 -45.39 -43.00
CA THR A 983 16.93 -45.18 -43.04
C THR A 983 17.51 -45.76 -44.33
N PRO A 984 17.68 -44.95 -45.40
CA PRO A 984 18.19 -45.44 -46.67
C PRO A 984 19.64 -45.98 -46.57
N PRO A 985 20.03 -46.93 -47.46
CA PRO A 985 21.43 -47.35 -47.57
C PRO A 985 22.31 -46.14 -47.96
N GLY A 986 23.54 -46.10 -47.44
CA GLY A 986 24.46 -44.98 -47.64
C GLY A 986 24.19 -43.72 -46.79
N TYR A 987 23.12 -43.69 -45.97
CA TYR A 987 22.79 -42.57 -45.06
C TYR A 987 23.14 -42.85 -43.58
N ALA A 988 24.11 -43.74 -43.34
CA ALA A 988 24.72 -44.02 -42.03
C ALA A 988 23.74 -44.36 -40.88
N GLY A 989 22.61 -44.99 -41.21
CA GLY A 989 21.57 -45.35 -40.24
C GLY A 989 20.64 -44.20 -39.83
N LEU A 990 20.67 -43.09 -40.57
CA LEU A 990 19.79 -41.93 -40.38
C LEU A 990 18.75 -41.83 -41.50
N CYS A 991 17.62 -41.15 -41.22
CA CYS A 991 16.69 -40.78 -42.28
C CYS A 991 17.24 -39.61 -43.11
N GLN A 992 16.69 -39.36 -44.29
CA GLN A 992 17.19 -38.34 -45.22
C GLN A 992 17.37 -36.95 -44.57
N ALA A 993 16.41 -36.50 -43.75
CA ALA A 993 16.49 -35.21 -43.08
C ALA A 993 17.67 -35.13 -42.10
N HIS A 994 17.80 -36.12 -41.21
CA HIS A 994 18.88 -36.18 -40.22
C HIS A 994 20.25 -36.47 -40.85
N TYR A 995 20.30 -37.20 -41.96
CA TYR A 995 21.54 -37.37 -42.72
C TYR A 995 22.01 -36.06 -43.34
N LYS A 996 21.11 -35.25 -43.92
CA LYS A 996 21.45 -33.90 -44.38
C LYS A 996 21.86 -32.99 -43.21
N GLU A 997 21.18 -33.04 -42.06
CA GLU A 997 21.60 -32.31 -40.85
C GLU A 997 23.02 -32.69 -40.43
N TYR A 998 23.35 -33.99 -40.41
CA TYR A 998 24.70 -34.48 -40.12
C TYR A 998 25.74 -33.91 -41.10
N LEU A 999 25.52 -34.01 -42.42
CA LEU A 999 26.44 -33.45 -43.42
C LEU A 999 26.59 -31.92 -43.27
N VAL A 1000 25.50 -31.20 -43.04
CA VAL A 1000 25.51 -29.74 -42.81
C VAL A 1000 26.25 -29.38 -41.52
N SER A 1001 26.15 -30.19 -40.46
CA SER A 1001 26.92 -29.97 -39.24
C SER A 1001 28.43 -30.09 -39.47
N LEU A 1002 28.87 -30.98 -40.37
CA LEU A 1002 30.27 -31.10 -40.79
C LEU A 1002 30.72 -29.92 -41.68
N ILE A 1003 29.89 -29.52 -42.65
CA ILE A 1003 30.10 -28.33 -43.50
C ILE A 1003 30.31 -27.09 -42.61
N ASN A 1004 29.42 -26.89 -41.65
CA ASN A 1004 29.45 -25.75 -40.74
C ASN A 1004 30.61 -25.83 -39.76
N ALA A 1005 30.91 -27.00 -39.20
CA ALA A 1005 32.05 -27.20 -38.31
C ALA A 1005 33.38 -26.80 -38.96
N HIS A 1006 33.56 -27.06 -40.25
CA HIS A 1006 34.77 -26.72 -41.03
C HIS A 1006 34.67 -25.38 -41.79
N SER A 1007 33.52 -24.69 -41.71
CA SER A 1007 33.25 -23.40 -42.37
C SER A 1007 33.39 -23.43 -43.89
N LEU A 1008 32.90 -24.50 -44.52
CA LEU A 1008 32.90 -24.62 -45.99
C LEU A 1008 31.81 -23.73 -46.60
N ASP A 1009 32.15 -22.95 -47.62
CA ASP A 1009 31.20 -22.04 -48.26
C ASP A 1009 30.42 -22.74 -49.39
N PRO A 1010 29.09 -22.91 -49.29
CA PRO A 1010 28.30 -23.53 -50.36
C PRO A 1010 28.27 -22.72 -51.66
N ALA A 1011 28.59 -21.41 -51.63
CA ALA A 1011 28.67 -20.59 -52.84
C ALA A 1011 29.73 -21.10 -53.84
N THR A 1012 30.74 -21.83 -53.38
CA THR A 1012 31.76 -22.46 -54.23
C THR A 1012 31.19 -23.47 -55.23
N LEU A 1013 29.98 -23.98 -55.00
CA LEU A 1013 29.25 -24.87 -55.89
C LEU A 1013 27.99 -24.23 -56.50
N TYR A 1014 27.80 -22.91 -56.38
CA TYR A 1014 26.64 -22.23 -56.94
C TYR A 1014 26.77 -22.02 -58.45
N GLU A 1015 25.70 -22.33 -59.17
CA GLU A 1015 25.55 -21.90 -60.56
C GLU A 1015 25.23 -20.40 -60.63
N VAL A 1016 25.31 -19.82 -61.83
CA VAL A 1016 25.06 -18.37 -62.05
C VAL A 1016 23.72 -17.93 -61.45
N GLU A 1017 22.65 -18.68 -61.67
CA GLU A 1017 21.30 -18.39 -61.17
C GLU A 1017 21.22 -18.34 -59.63
N GLU A 1018 21.99 -19.21 -58.95
CA GLU A 1018 22.07 -19.24 -57.49
C GLU A 1018 22.91 -18.09 -56.94
N LEU A 1019 24.00 -17.72 -57.63
CA LEU A 1019 24.80 -16.53 -57.31
C LEU A 1019 23.99 -15.26 -57.49
N GLU A 1020 23.25 -15.09 -58.58
CA GLU A 1020 22.36 -13.94 -58.79
C GLU A 1020 21.29 -13.86 -57.70
N THR A 1021 20.66 -14.99 -57.36
CA THR A 1021 19.69 -15.10 -56.27
C THR A 1021 20.30 -14.70 -54.92
N ALA A 1022 21.54 -15.13 -54.64
CA ALA A 1022 22.27 -14.77 -53.43
C ALA A 1022 22.66 -13.28 -53.41
N THR A 1023 23.12 -12.72 -54.53
CA THR A 1023 23.42 -11.29 -54.68
C THR A 1023 22.19 -10.44 -54.41
N VAL A 1024 21.03 -10.75 -55.01
CA VAL A 1024 19.77 -10.03 -54.74
C VAL A 1024 19.32 -10.17 -53.28
N ARG A 1025 19.56 -11.33 -52.67
CA ARG A 1025 19.14 -11.62 -51.28
C ARG A 1025 19.99 -10.89 -50.23
N TYR A 1026 21.31 -10.90 -50.38
CA TYR A 1026 22.25 -10.45 -49.34
C TYR A 1026 22.89 -9.08 -49.64
N LEU A 1027 23.06 -8.72 -50.91
CA LEU A 1027 23.61 -7.43 -51.33
C LEU A 1027 22.53 -6.45 -51.83
N HIS A 1028 21.28 -6.92 -51.95
CA HIS A 1028 20.10 -6.13 -52.33
C HIS A 1028 20.20 -5.43 -53.70
N VAL A 1029 21.15 -5.84 -54.54
CA VAL A 1029 21.33 -5.36 -55.91
C VAL A 1029 20.96 -6.44 -56.91
N HIS A 1030 20.40 -6.04 -58.05
CA HIS A 1030 20.21 -6.93 -59.20
C HIS A 1030 21.50 -6.93 -60.02
N PRO A 1031 22.26 -8.05 -60.08
CA PRO A 1031 23.45 -8.12 -60.90
C PRO A 1031 23.10 -8.13 -62.39
N GLN A 1032 24.03 -7.66 -63.21
CA GLN A 1032 24.02 -7.82 -64.65
C GLN A 1032 25.46 -8.13 -65.12
N PRO A 1033 25.64 -8.87 -66.23
CA PRO A 1033 26.94 -8.99 -66.90
C PRO A 1033 27.43 -7.62 -67.39
N MET A 1034 28.75 -7.41 -67.39
CA MET A 1034 29.36 -6.24 -68.02
C MET A 1034 29.58 -6.45 -69.53
N ASP A 1035 29.70 -5.35 -70.28
CA ASP A 1035 29.98 -5.42 -71.73
C ASP A 1035 31.28 -6.20 -72.01
N GLY A 1036 31.15 -7.28 -72.78
CA GLY A 1036 32.26 -8.19 -73.10
C GLY A 1036 32.58 -9.25 -72.04
N GLU A 1037 31.84 -9.32 -70.93
CA GLU A 1037 32.05 -10.30 -69.87
C GLU A 1037 31.47 -11.67 -70.25
N GLY A 1038 32.34 -12.67 -70.42
CA GLY A 1038 31.91 -14.06 -70.65
C GLY A 1038 31.31 -14.71 -69.41
N LEU A 1039 30.43 -15.70 -69.61
CA LEU A 1039 29.69 -16.37 -68.52
C LEU A 1039 30.58 -16.87 -67.35
N PRO A 1040 31.77 -17.48 -67.56
CA PRO A 1040 32.64 -17.89 -66.45
C PRO A 1040 33.24 -16.71 -65.68
N ALA A 1041 33.52 -15.59 -66.35
CA ALA A 1041 34.02 -14.37 -65.70
C ALA A 1041 32.92 -13.72 -64.86
N TYR A 1042 31.68 -13.69 -65.38
CA TYR A 1042 30.50 -13.24 -64.65
C TYR A 1042 30.27 -14.08 -63.38
N GLN A 1043 30.30 -15.41 -63.50
CA GLN A 1043 30.17 -16.34 -62.37
C GLN A 1043 31.25 -16.09 -61.31
N ALA A 1044 32.53 -16.00 -61.74
CA ALA A 1044 33.65 -15.75 -60.85
C ALA A 1044 33.54 -14.40 -60.11
N ARG A 1045 33.12 -13.33 -60.82
CA ARG A 1045 32.89 -12.01 -60.22
C ARG A 1045 31.78 -12.01 -59.19
N LEU A 1046 30.65 -12.65 -59.48
CA LEU A 1046 29.54 -12.75 -58.51
C LEU A 1046 29.94 -13.57 -57.29
N LEU A 1047 30.64 -14.68 -57.48
CA LEU A 1047 31.17 -15.49 -56.38
C LEU A 1047 32.14 -14.70 -55.51
N GLN A 1048 33.16 -14.06 -56.11
CA GLN A 1048 34.13 -13.25 -55.39
C GLN A 1048 33.44 -12.17 -54.56
N LYS A 1049 32.58 -11.36 -55.19
CA LYS A 1049 31.85 -10.28 -54.49
C LYS A 1049 30.98 -10.81 -53.34
N LEU A 1050 30.29 -11.93 -53.54
CA LEU A 1050 29.48 -12.56 -52.50
C LEU A 1050 30.34 -13.07 -51.33
N THR A 1051 31.52 -13.63 -51.60
CA THR A 1051 32.43 -14.13 -50.56
C THR A 1051 33.15 -13.02 -49.79
N GLU A 1052 33.45 -11.90 -50.43
CA GLU A 1052 34.13 -10.75 -49.81
C GLU A 1052 33.16 -9.90 -48.98
N GLU A 1053 31.97 -9.58 -49.50
CA GLU A 1053 31.02 -8.66 -48.84
C GLU A 1053 30.06 -9.36 -47.85
N VAL A 1054 29.77 -10.66 -48.04
CA VAL A 1054 28.78 -11.39 -47.22
C VAL A 1054 29.45 -12.55 -46.49
N PRO A 1055 29.67 -12.48 -45.17
CA PRO A 1055 30.24 -13.58 -44.42
C PRO A 1055 29.28 -14.77 -44.28
N LEU A 1056 29.85 -15.95 -44.01
CA LEU A 1056 29.10 -17.11 -43.54
C LEU A 1056 28.45 -16.83 -42.16
N GLY A 1057 27.49 -17.67 -41.75
CA GLY A 1057 26.70 -17.44 -40.53
C GLY A 1057 27.55 -17.27 -39.27
N GLN A 1058 27.60 -16.05 -38.74
CA GLN A 1058 28.46 -15.69 -37.60
C GLN A 1058 28.09 -16.42 -36.30
N SER A 1059 26.79 -16.68 -36.10
CA SER A 1059 26.27 -17.37 -34.90
C SER A 1059 26.21 -18.89 -35.04
N ILE A 1060 26.56 -19.45 -36.20
CA ILE A 1060 26.62 -20.91 -36.41
C ILE A 1060 27.78 -21.49 -35.59
N ALA A 1061 27.55 -22.63 -34.93
CA ALA A 1061 28.60 -23.33 -34.19
C ALA A 1061 29.65 -23.90 -35.16
N ARG A 1062 30.91 -23.50 -34.96
CA ARG A 1062 32.08 -23.88 -35.76
C ARG A 1062 33.14 -24.50 -34.85
N ARG A 1063 33.97 -25.43 -35.36
CA ARG A 1063 35.16 -25.87 -34.61
C ARG A 1063 36.10 -24.68 -34.45
N ARG A 1064 36.50 -24.37 -33.22
CA ARG A 1064 37.63 -23.48 -32.97
C ARG A 1064 38.90 -24.29 -33.23
N LYS A 1065 39.72 -23.86 -34.17
CA LYS A 1065 41.12 -24.31 -34.28
C LYS A 1065 41.94 -23.71 -33.13
#